data_AF-A0A166JSB2-F1
#
_entry.id   AF-A0A166JSB2-F1
#
_cell.length_a   1.000
_cell.length_b   1.000
_cell.length_c   1.000
_cell.angle_alpha   90.00
_cell.angle_beta   90.00
_cell.angle_gamma   90.00
#
_symmetry.space_group_name_H-M   'P 1'
#
loop_
_entity.id
_entity.type
_entity.pdbx_description
1 polymer ?
#
loop_
_entity_poly.entity_id
_entity_poly.type
_entity_poly.pdbx_seq_one_letter_code
_entity_poly.pdbx_strand_id
1 'polypeptide(L)'
;MWSLPLFLLLAPVARAVTLYNIEGAVPTTVSGVTPTYTGFIAFDPATLTPPALPTPAPTNAFNIAIHAAPPAGLSIKQNGSFFGFSIEFSLLTQILGTNSSILQVPFLNLMANIRDRCGAVHIRVGGNTQEYSTLVDSLPDGEILSKSISAVNNPTLTPEILFTEEIIYMMANISALVNVYWFMGVPFNDTANWRLGIIEKGDAILGDYLVGIQAGNEPDLYAKHGHRPVDYTPQDYSDDFGLLVKAIAADPLITKPNQLIGPSLSGSWTPESVWNTGFATTYADDLSALAMERYPTDNCQARYGASDPNTTYHDPAVEFVTYMTHQAAINLLKTYTNSTAYAQSINKPFLMFETNTASCGGFTGISDAFAASLWALDYSFQLAYSNFSVAMFHTSGQNVSYNPFTPPPGSQSYYHQWTVSPIYYAALVAAEFFGMSNVTQITDFFGADPNMLHTPAYAAYENGNFVRLALFNYMDDPTGNSDYTATVSVGGSQTGEGPVTPASVQVKYLLAPSVASKSNITWANQTFGNYYESDGRLQGTEYTETVQCDTNANTCQIKVPAPGFAMVFFSDTALSESDDNGAAQQTFATTVQTQTINTVTFAPDTLATSNGGRDRASYRGSTSPQSGAARMVPGAVAVLAAAMGALFLVGRAL
;
A
#
# COMPACT_ATOMS: atom_id res chain seq x y z
N MET A 1 -18.07 66.66 13.85
CA MET A 1 -17.95 67.13 12.45
C MET A 1 -16.53 66.81 11.99
N TRP A 2 -16.15 65.93 11.05
CA TRP A 2 -16.75 64.92 10.17
C TRP A 2 -15.61 63.87 10.01
N SER A 3 -15.66 62.66 10.59
CA SER A 3 -16.04 61.36 9.99
C SER A 3 -15.73 61.16 8.49
N LEU A 4 -14.67 60.39 8.20
CA LEU A 4 -14.42 59.71 6.91
C LEU A 4 -14.87 58.23 7.01
N PRO A 5 -15.54 57.67 5.97
CA PRO A 5 -16.15 56.35 6.04
C PRO A 5 -15.18 55.22 5.61
N LEU A 6 -15.21 54.11 6.36
CA LEU A 6 -14.61 52.83 5.98
C LEU A 6 -15.62 52.06 5.13
N PHE A 7 -15.37 51.96 3.82
CA PHE A 7 -16.15 51.09 2.93
C PHE A 7 -15.70 49.64 3.11
N LEU A 8 -16.53 48.84 3.78
CA LEU A 8 -16.46 47.38 3.75
C LEU A 8 -17.16 46.88 2.48
N LEU A 9 -16.36 46.54 1.47
CA LEU A 9 -16.82 45.76 0.31
C LEU A 9 -17.06 44.31 0.77
N LEU A 10 -18.32 43.97 1.04
CA LEU A 10 -18.78 42.59 1.13
C LEU A 10 -18.91 42.06 -0.30
N ALA A 11 -17.86 41.41 -0.81
CA ALA A 11 -17.97 40.57 -1.99
C ALA A 11 -18.69 39.26 -1.59
N PRO A 12 -19.76 38.85 -2.28
CA PRO A 12 -20.34 37.54 -2.05
C PRO A 12 -19.39 36.49 -2.63
N VAL A 13 -18.69 35.76 -1.78
CA VAL A 13 -18.03 34.50 -2.17
C VAL A 13 -19.14 33.50 -2.41
N ALA A 14 -19.57 33.40 -3.67
CA ALA A 14 -20.38 32.29 -4.13
C ALA A 14 -19.51 31.04 -4.10
N ARG A 15 -19.52 30.31 -2.98
CA ARG A 15 -19.06 28.92 -2.95
C ARG A 15 -19.99 28.10 -3.82
N ALA A 16 -19.68 27.99 -5.10
CA ALA A 16 -20.25 26.96 -5.94
C ALA A 16 -19.70 25.62 -5.45
N VAL A 17 -20.55 24.84 -4.78
CA VAL A 17 -20.32 23.42 -4.57
C VAL A 17 -20.53 22.78 -5.93
N THR A 18 -19.44 22.39 -6.60
CA THR A 18 -19.52 21.51 -7.76
C THR A 18 -19.88 20.12 -7.24
N LEU A 19 -21.16 19.78 -7.30
CA LEU A 19 -21.63 18.40 -7.21
C LEU A 19 -21.20 17.70 -8.49
N TYR A 20 -20.26 16.77 -8.40
CA TYR A 20 -19.96 15.87 -9.50
C TYR A 20 -21.11 14.88 -9.64
N ASN A 21 -21.80 14.93 -10.79
CA ASN A 21 -22.63 13.83 -11.24
C ASN A 21 -21.70 12.65 -11.50
N ILE A 22 -21.65 11.73 -10.54
CA ILE A 22 -21.19 10.37 -10.79
C ILE A 22 -22.37 9.72 -11.53
N GLU A 23 -22.16 9.27 -12.77
CA GLU A 23 -23.10 8.34 -13.40
C GLU A 23 -23.11 7.04 -12.57
N GLY A 24 -23.95 7.03 -11.55
CA GLY A 24 -24.29 5.84 -10.81
C GLY A 24 -25.02 4.86 -11.74
N ALA A 25 -24.69 3.59 -11.60
CA ALA A 25 -25.43 2.50 -12.24
C ALA A 25 -26.94 2.70 -12.05
N VAL A 26 -27.69 2.64 -13.15
CA VAL A 26 -29.15 2.73 -13.16
C VAL A 26 -29.72 1.52 -12.41
N PRO A 27 -30.47 1.69 -11.30
CA PRO A 27 -31.02 0.56 -10.58
C PRO A 27 -32.30 0.08 -11.28
N THR A 28 -32.30 -1.16 -11.77
CA THR A 28 -33.54 -1.89 -12.05
C THR A 28 -34.00 -2.55 -10.75
N THR A 29 -35.09 -2.03 -10.18
CA THR A 29 -35.66 -2.55 -8.93
C THR A 29 -36.28 -3.93 -9.16
N VAL A 30 -35.67 -4.97 -8.58
CA VAL A 30 -36.30 -6.26 -8.33
C VAL A 30 -36.29 -6.49 -6.82
N SER A 31 -37.46 -6.76 -6.22
CA SER A 31 -37.59 -6.99 -4.79
C SER A 31 -36.77 -8.22 -4.34
N GLY A 32 -35.92 -8.05 -3.33
CA GLY A 32 -35.07 -9.12 -2.76
C GLY A 32 -33.56 -8.82 -2.72
N VAL A 33 -33.13 -7.64 -3.16
CA VAL A 33 -31.71 -7.27 -3.24
C VAL A 33 -31.22 -6.68 -1.91
N THR A 34 -30.22 -7.34 -1.31
CA THR A 34 -29.35 -6.75 -0.27
C THR A 34 -28.85 -5.40 -0.78
N PRO A 35 -28.96 -4.28 -0.04
CA PRO A 35 -28.57 -2.98 -0.56
C PRO A 35 -27.11 -3.00 -1.03
N THR A 36 -26.89 -2.71 -2.31
CA THR A 36 -25.54 -2.55 -2.88
C THR A 36 -24.83 -1.43 -2.13
N TYR A 37 -23.63 -1.70 -1.62
CA TYR A 37 -22.80 -0.67 -1.00
C TYR A 37 -22.51 0.46 -2.01
N THR A 38 -22.70 1.71 -1.58
CA THR A 38 -22.55 2.90 -2.44
C THR A 38 -21.40 3.81 -2.01
N GLY A 39 -20.61 3.39 -1.01
CA GLY A 39 -19.44 4.14 -0.56
C GLY A 39 -18.21 3.88 -1.44
N PHE A 40 -17.05 4.36 -0.97
CA PHE A 40 -15.78 4.11 -1.62
C PHE A 40 -15.37 2.64 -1.47
N ILE A 41 -14.92 2.02 -2.57
CA ILE A 41 -14.56 0.59 -2.63
C ILE A 41 -13.57 0.17 -1.52
N ALA A 42 -12.63 1.06 -1.14
CA ALA A 42 -11.67 0.80 -0.07
C ALA A 42 -12.31 0.52 1.31
N PHE A 43 -13.59 0.81 1.49
CA PHE A 43 -14.33 0.58 2.74
C PHE A 43 -15.61 -0.25 2.51
N ASP A 44 -15.66 -1.03 1.43
CA ASP A 44 -16.78 -1.92 1.15
C ASP A 44 -16.76 -3.11 2.13
N PRO A 45 -17.81 -3.33 2.94
CA PRO A 45 -17.83 -4.44 3.89
C PRO A 45 -18.11 -5.81 3.24
N ALA A 46 -18.40 -5.89 1.94
CA ALA A 46 -18.80 -7.13 1.28
C ALA A 46 -17.68 -8.19 1.30
N THR A 47 -17.98 -9.37 1.84
CA THR A 47 -17.08 -10.52 1.85
C THR A 47 -17.49 -11.56 0.80
N LEU A 48 -16.55 -12.42 0.42
CA LEU A 48 -16.81 -13.60 -0.42
C LEU A 48 -16.87 -14.86 0.44
N THR A 49 -17.51 -15.90 -0.07
CA THR A 49 -17.42 -17.24 0.53
C THR A 49 -16.01 -17.79 0.31
N PRO A 50 -15.30 -18.23 1.36
CA PRO A 50 -14.01 -18.89 1.21
C PRO A 50 -14.06 -20.12 0.28
N PRO A 51 -12.96 -20.43 -0.43
CA PRO A 51 -12.84 -21.68 -1.18
C PRO A 51 -13.15 -22.90 -0.32
N ALA A 52 -13.77 -23.92 -0.92
CA ALA A 52 -13.97 -25.20 -0.24
C ALA A 52 -12.63 -25.87 0.09
N LEU A 53 -12.60 -26.62 1.20
CA LEU A 53 -11.42 -27.39 1.58
C LEU A 53 -11.02 -28.40 0.49
N PRO A 54 -9.71 -28.67 0.29
CA PRO A 54 -9.24 -29.57 -0.75
C PRO A 54 -9.80 -30.99 -0.54
N THR A 55 -10.07 -31.70 -1.64
CA THR A 55 -10.53 -33.10 -1.62
C THR A 55 -9.65 -33.94 -2.54
N PRO A 56 -8.93 -34.97 -2.02
CA PRO A 56 -8.85 -35.35 -0.61
C PRO A 56 -8.18 -34.28 0.26
N ALA A 57 -8.48 -34.28 1.56
CA ALA A 57 -7.87 -33.35 2.50
C ALA A 57 -6.33 -33.54 2.54
N PRO A 58 -5.54 -32.46 2.61
CA PRO A 58 -4.10 -32.56 2.77
C PRO A 58 -3.71 -33.22 4.10
N THR A 59 -2.44 -33.59 4.24
CA THR A 59 -1.94 -34.18 5.49
C THR A 59 -1.68 -33.07 6.52
N ASN A 60 -2.21 -33.24 7.74
CA ASN A 60 -2.06 -32.25 8.82
C ASN A 60 -0.81 -32.47 9.69
N ALA A 61 0.10 -33.34 9.26
CA ALA A 61 1.38 -33.56 9.93
C ALA A 61 2.43 -34.04 8.94
N PHE A 62 3.55 -33.33 8.85
CA PHE A 62 4.65 -33.68 7.95
C PHE A 62 5.99 -33.23 8.51
N ASN A 63 7.07 -33.77 7.94
CA ASN A 63 8.43 -33.47 8.38
C ASN A 63 9.07 -32.43 7.45
N ILE A 64 9.86 -31.54 8.03
CA ILE A 64 10.74 -30.61 7.31
C ILE A 64 12.17 -30.84 7.81
N ALA A 65 13.06 -31.28 6.93
CA ALA A 65 14.48 -31.43 7.22
C ALA A 65 15.27 -30.27 6.60
N ILE A 66 15.72 -29.36 7.45
CA ILE A 66 16.44 -28.15 7.07
C ILE A 66 17.94 -28.38 7.15
N HIS A 67 18.67 -28.00 6.11
CA HIS A 67 20.12 -27.92 6.18
C HIS A 67 20.56 -26.79 7.13
N ALA A 68 21.50 -27.06 8.02
CA ALA A 68 22.08 -26.04 8.90
C ALA A 68 22.89 -25.01 8.11
N ALA A 69 23.62 -25.49 7.09
CA ALA A 69 24.33 -24.65 6.13
C ALA A 69 23.44 -24.38 4.89
N PRO A 70 23.61 -23.25 4.19
CA PRO A 70 22.86 -22.96 2.97
C PRO A 70 23.06 -24.06 1.92
N PRO A 71 21.97 -24.65 1.36
CA PRO A 71 22.06 -25.60 0.25
C PRO A 71 22.47 -24.89 -1.06
N ALA A 72 22.49 -25.59 -2.19
CA ALA A 72 22.56 -24.92 -3.49
C ALA A 72 21.18 -24.34 -3.86
N GLY A 73 21.15 -23.29 -4.68
CA GLY A 73 19.90 -22.77 -5.26
C GLY A 73 19.13 -21.75 -4.41
N LEU A 74 19.76 -21.14 -3.40
CA LEU A 74 19.14 -19.99 -2.72
C LEU A 74 19.04 -18.79 -3.66
N SER A 75 18.15 -17.86 -3.29
CA SER A 75 18.10 -16.53 -3.89
C SER A 75 19.43 -15.77 -3.81
N ILE A 76 19.52 -14.66 -4.55
CA ILE A 76 20.44 -13.57 -4.24
C ILE A 76 20.25 -13.10 -2.78
N LYS A 77 21.25 -12.39 -2.25
CA LYS A 77 21.12 -11.70 -0.97
C LYS A 77 20.05 -10.62 -1.08
N GLN A 78 19.10 -10.67 -0.16
CA GLN A 78 17.99 -9.73 -0.07
C GLN A 78 18.27 -8.67 0.98
N ASN A 79 17.86 -7.43 0.67
CA ASN A 79 17.81 -6.34 1.63
C ASN A 79 16.59 -6.54 2.54
N GLY A 80 16.68 -6.08 3.80
CA GLY A 80 15.53 -6.06 4.69
C GLY A 80 14.33 -5.28 4.12
N SER A 81 14.61 -4.19 3.43
CA SER A 81 13.62 -3.34 2.77
C SER A 81 13.22 -3.86 1.36
N PHE A 82 13.13 -5.19 1.23
CA PHE A 82 12.77 -5.88 -0.01
C PHE A 82 11.37 -5.51 -0.51
N PHE A 83 10.37 -5.46 0.38
CA PHE A 83 9.00 -5.06 0.03
C PHE A 83 8.68 -3.64 0.49
N GLY A 84 8.24 -2.82 -0.46
CA GLY A 84 7.88 -1.43 -0.27
C GLY A 84 6.51 -1.09 -0.85
N PHE A 85 6.32 0.18 -1.18
CA PHE A 85 5.05 0.69 -1.72
C PHE A 85 5.26 1.47 -3.00
N SER A 86 4.34 1.32 -3.94
CA SER A 86 4.21 2.23 -5.08
C SER A 86 3.00 3.13 -4.79
N ILE A 87 3.15 4.43 -4.98
CA ILE A 87 2.10 5.42 -4.74
C ILE A 87 1.87 6.22 -6.03
N GLU A 88 0.61 6.27 -6.46
CA GLU A 88 0.19 7.13 -7.56
C GLU A 88 0.52 8.60 -7.25
N PHE A 89 1.22 9.29 -8.14
CA PHE A 89 1.71 10.66 -7.93
C PHE A 89 0.59 11.61 -7.50
N SER A 90 -0.61 11.44 -8.06
CA SER A 90 -1.76 12.29 -7.72
C SER A 90 -2.27 12.17 -6.27
N LEU A 91 -1.75 11.25 -5.47
CA LEU A 91 -2.19 10.98 -4.10
C LEU A 91 -1.21 11.47 -3.03
N LEU A 92 -0.06 12.01 -3.43
CA LEU A 92 0.99 12.39 -2.48
C LEU A 92 0.48 13.34 -1.39
N THR A 93 -0.36 14.33 -1.75
CA THR A 93 -0.90 15.26 -0.76
C THR A 93 -1.95 14.67 0.17
N GLN A 94 -2.50 13.51 -0.18
CA GLN A 94 -3.48 12.79 0.65
C GLN A 94 -2.77 11.83 1.60
N ILE A 95 -1.71 11.17 1.14
CA ILE A 95 -1.02 10.09 1.85
C ILE A 95 0.17 10.59 2.66
N LEU A 96 0.99 11.49 2.11
CA LEU A 96 2.27 11.89 2.72
C LEU A 96 2.11 13.10 3.65
N GLY A 97 1.29 14.07 3.26
CA GLY A 97 1.15 15.35 3.96
C GLY A 97 0.46 16.40 3.10
N THR A 98 -0.07 17.46 3.69
CA THR A 98 -0.62 18.57 2.88
C THR A 98 0.49 19.43 2.29
N ASN A 99 1.63 19.53 2.96
CA ASN A 99 2.88 20.12 2.48
C ASN A 99 4.08 19.65 3.31
N SER A 100 5.28 20.18 3.01
CA SER A 100 6.52 19.81 3.71
C SER A 100 6.50 20.07 5.23
N SER A 101 5.65 20.97 5.71
CA SER A 101 5.51 21.31 7.13
C SER A 101 4.42 20.52 7.85
N ILE A 102 3.49 19.88 7.12
CA ILE A 102 2.35 19.16 7.68
C ILE A 102 2.28 17.76 7.05
N LEU A 103 2.94 16.82 7.72
CA LEU A 103 2.99 15.41 7.32
C LEU A 103 1.82 14.61 7.91
N GLN A 104 1.45 13.53 7.24
CA GLN A 104 0.47 12.58 7.77
C GLN A 104 1.12 11.67 8.81
N VAL A 105 0.82 11.90 10.09
CA VAL A 105 1.32 11.08 11.20
C VAL A 105 0.99 9.58 11.03
N PRO A 106 -0.21 9.17 10.59
CA PRO A 106 -0.49 7.76 10.37
C PRO A 106 0.45 7.10 9.36
N PHE A 107 0.80 7.81 8.29
CA PHE A 107 1.77 7.32 7.32
C PHE A 107 3.16 7.16 7.95
N LEU A 108 3.63 8.13 8.74
CA LEU A 108 4.91 8.03 9.46
C LEU A 108 4.92 6.83 10.42
N ASN A 109 3.84 6.61 11.17
CA ASN A 109 3.72 5.45 12.08
C ASN A 109 3.79 4.13 11.30
N LEU A 110 3.11 4.03 10.16
CA LEU A 110 3.17 2.86 9.28
C LEU A 110 4.60 2.61 8.80
N MET A 111 5.28 3.63 8.25
CA MET A 111 6.66 3.47 7.79
C MET A 111 7.63 3.12 8.92
N ALA A 112 7.43 3.68 10.12
CA ALA A 112 8.21 3.32 11.30
C ALA A 112 8.05 1.84 11.66
N ASN A 113 6.84 1.26 11.62
CA ASN A 113 6.66 -0.17 11.91
C ASN A 113 7.52 -1.08 11.02
N ILE A 114 7.67 -0.72 9.74
CA ILE A 114 8.45 -1.49 8.76
C ILE A 114 9.94 -1.22 8.96
N ARG A 115 10.33 0.05 9.07
CA ARG A 115 11.72 0.45 9.34
C ARG A 115 12.27 -0.22 10.61
N ASP A 116 11.49 -0.31 11.68
CA ASP A 116 11.92 -0.95 12.93
C ASP A 116 12.19 -2.46 12.75
N ARG A 117 11.75 -3.08 11.65
CA ARG A 117 12.00 -4.50 11.36
C ARG A 117 13.17 -4.71 10.41
N CYS A 118 13.39 -3.76 9.49
CA CYS A 118 14.31 -3.98 8.37
C CYS A 118 15.23 -2.80 8.04
N GLY A 119 15.18 -1.75 8.84
CA GLY A 119 16.06 -0.59 8.80
C GLY A 119 15.62 0.54 7.86
N ALA A 120 14.82 0.27 6.82
CA ALA A 120 14.42 1.27 5.83
C ALA A 120 13.11 0.89 5.12
N VAL A 121 12.53 1.82 4.36
CA VAL A 121 11.41 1.53 3.46
C VAL A 121 11.68 2.10 2.08
N HIS A 122 11.46 1.31 1.03
CA HIS A 122 11.51 1.79 -0.35
C HIS A 122 10.12 2.19 -0.83
N ILE A 123 10.00 3.38 -1.43
CA ILE A 123 8.74 3.85 -2.00
C ILE A 123 8.95 4.41 -3.39
N ARG A 124 8.15 3.94 -4.35
CA ARG A 124 8.09 4.48 -5.70
C ARG A 124 6.93 5.45 -5.84
N VAL A 125 7.21 6.64 -6.35
CA VAL A 125 6.22 7.65 -6.71
C VAL A 125 6.13 7.73 -8.22
N GLY A 126 4.97 7.40 -8.77
CA GLY A 126 4.78 7.31 -10.21
C GLY A 126 3.34 6.95 -10.59
N GLY A 127 3.19 5.88 -11.35
CA GLY A 127 1.92 5.43 -11.92
C GLY A 127 1.62 6.16 -13.23
N ASN A 128 0.41 5.94 -13.76
CA ASN A 128 -0.03 6.60 -14.99
C ASN A 128 0.07 8.14 -14.90
N THR A 129 -0.15 8.72 -13.70
CA THR A 129 -0.11 10.17 -13.49
C THR A 129 1.29 10.77 -13.60
N GLN A 130 2.36 9.96 -13.55
CA GLN A 130 3.72 10.45 -13.77
C GLN A 130 3.89 11.03 -15.18
N GLU A 131 3.24 10.42 -16.18
CA GLU A 131 3.46 10.70 -17.60
C GLU A 131 3.12 12.14 -17.97
N TYR A 132 2.22 12.77 -17.23
CA TYR A 132 1.77 14.13 -17.47
C TYR A 132 2.20 15.11 -16.38
N SER A 133 3.06 14.69 -15.44
CA SER A 133 3.44 15.54 -14.32
C SER A 133 4.41 16.67 -14.74
N THR A 134 4.19 17.88 -14.23
CA THR A 134 5.01 19.06 -14.50
C THR A 134 5.35 19.77 -13.19
N LEU A 135 6.64 20.00 -12.96
CA LEU A 135 7.11 20.88 -11.90
C LEU A 135 6.85 22.34 -12.27
N VAL A 136 6.24 23.11 -11.36
CA VAL A 136 5.96 24.54 -11.50
C VAL A 136 6.43 25.31 -10.26
N ASP A 137 6.74 26.60 -10.42
CA ASP A 137 7.23 27.44 -9.32
C ASP A 137 6.19 27.67 -8.21
N SER A 138 4.91 27.73 -8.59
CA SER A 138 3.81 27.97 -7.65
C SER A 138 2.47 27.53 -8.23
N LEU A 139 1.52 27.28 -7.35
CA LEU A 139 0.11 27.06 -7.68
C LEU A 139 -0.76 28.07 -6.91
N PRO A 140 -2.00 28.31 -7.38
CA PRO A 140 -2.96 29.14 -6.66
C PRO A 140 -3.17 28.66 -5.22
N ASP A 141 -3.51 29.61 -4.33
CA ASP A 141 -3.86 29.35 -2.93
C ASP A 141 -2.79 28.62 -2.09
N GLY A 142 -1.55 28.54 -2.59
CA GLY A 142 -0.45 27.85 -1.91
C GLY A 142 -0.56 26.33 -1.97
N GLU A 143 -1.37 25.78 -2.89
CA GLU A 143 -1.37 24.36 -3.17
C GLU A 143 0.01 23.90 -3.66
N ILE A 144 0.36 22.64 -3.40
CA ILE A 144 1.63 22.06 -3.85
C ILE A 144 1.44 20.98 -4.90
N LEU A 145 0.18 20.60 -5.15
CA LEU A 145 -0.23 19.65 -6.18
C LEU A 145 -1.65 20.00 -6.62
N SER A 146 -1.84 20.14 -7.93
CA SER A 146 -3.15 20.34 -8.55
C SER A 146 -3.39 19.32 -9.66
N LYS A 147 -4.67 18.99 -9.89
CA LYS A 147 -5.10 18.04 -10.92
C LYS A 147 -5.91 18.79 -11.98
N SER A 148 -5.45 18.79 -13.22
CA SER A 148 -6.23 19.35 -14.35
C SER A 148 -7.03 18.23 -15.02
N ILE A 149 -8.37 18.34 -14.97
CA ILE A 149 -9.31 17.42 -15.65
C ILE A 149 -9.65 17.95 -17.05
N SER A 150 -9.14 19.13 -17.42
CA SER A 150 -9.48 19.83 -18.67
C SER A 150 -8.99 19.14 -19.95
N ALA A 151 -8.13 18.12 -19.83
CA ALA A 151 -7.40 17.50 -20.95
C ALA A 151 -7.37 15.95 -20.91
N VAL A 152 -8.30 15.29 -20.22
CA VAL A 152 -8.36 13.81 -20.19
C VAL A 152 -9.08 13.24 -21.41
N ASN A 153 -8.32 13.01 -22.49
CA ASN A 153 -8.74 12.24 -23.66
C ASN A 153 -8.09 10.83 -23.73
N ASN A 154 -7.57 10.31 -22.61
CA ASN A 154 -6.99 8.96 -22.53
C ASN A 154 -7.97 7.97 -21.88
N PRO A 155 -7.91 6.65 -22.21
CA PRO A 155 -8.85 5.65 -21.70
C PRO A 155 -8.85 5.50 -20.17
N THR A 156 -7.75 5.87 -19.52
CA THR A 156 -7.58 5.78 -18.07
C THR A 156 -8.09 7.01 -17.31
N LEU A 157 -8.48 8.08 -18.02
CA LEU A 157 -8.86 9.39 -17.44
C LEU A 157 -7.78 9.95 -16.49
N THR A 158 -6.51 9.74 -16.83
CA THR A 158 -5.36 10.20 -16.04
C THR A 158 -5.22 11.73 -16.09
N PRO A 159 -5.36 12.45 -14.96
CA PRO A 159 -5.24 13.90 -14.95
C PRO A 159 -3.80 14.36 -15.21
N GLU A 160 -3.66 15.54 -15.82
CA GLU A 160 -2.38 16.26 -15.81
C GLU A 160 -2.11 16.76 -14.38
N ILE A 161 -0.88 16.55 -13.91
CA ILE A 161 -0.46 16.93 -12.56
C ILE A 161 0.49 18.12 -12.65
N LEU A 162 0.14 19.22 -12.01
CA LEU A 162 1.10 20.29 -11.73
C LEU A 162 1.50 20.19 -10.26
N PHE A 163 2.78 20.24 -9.97
CA PHE A 163 3.28 20.16 -8.60
C PHE A 163 4.44 21.13 -8.36
N THR A 164 4.68 21.50 -7.11
CA THR A 164 5.80 22.36 -6.73
C THR A 164 6.89 21.55 -6.01
N GLU A 165 8.09 22.13 -5.84
CA GLU A 165 9.21 21.46 -5.15
C GLU A 165 8.91 21.10 -3.68
N GLU A 166 7.85 21.69 -3.09
CA GLU A 166 7.35 21.33 -1.75
C GLU A 166 6.98 19.85 -1.61
N ILE A 167 6.57 19.18 -2.68
CA ILE A 167 6.35 17.73 -2.67
C ILE A 167 7.65 16.99 -2.36
N ILE A 168 8.77 17.44 -2.93
CA ILE A 168 10.08 16.80 -2.78
C ILE A 168 10.66 17.11 -1.39
N TYR A 169 10.47 18.33 -0.88
CA TYR A 169 10.80 18.65 0.52
C TYR A 169 9.96 17.84 1.52
N MET A 170 8.68 17.60 1.22
CA MET A 170 7.83 16.73 2.03
C MET A 170 8.37 15.30 2.08
N MET A 171 8.76 14.74 0.94
CA MET A 171 9.42 13.43 0.85
C MET A 171 10.74 13.40 1.63
N ALA A 172 11.58 14.44 1.53
CA ALA A 172 12.84 14.54 2.28
C ALA A 172 12.61 14.59 3.81
N ASN A 173 11.60 15.34 4.27
CA ASN A 173 11.25 15.39 5.69
C ASN A 173 10.76 14.04 6.22
N ILE A 174 10.03 13.27 5.40
CA ILE A 174 9.66 11.89 5.73
C ILE A 174 10.92 11.02 5.82
N SER A 175 11.83 11.10 4.86
CA SER A 175 13.09 10.35 4.91
C SER A 175 13.89 10.62 6.17
N ALA A 176 13.99 11.89 6.59
CA ALA A 176 14.68 12.29 7.82
C ALA A 176 14.03 11.72 9.10
N LEU A 177 12.74 11.38 9.07
CA LEU A 177 12.00 10.85 10.21
C LEU A 177 11.97 9.32 10.25
N VAL A 178 11.79 8.68 9.09
CA VAL A 178 11.47 7.25 8.97
C VAL A 178 12.33 6.47 7.99
N ASN A 179 13.44 7.04 7.52
CA ASN A 179 14.42 6.38 6.64
C ASN A 179 13.78 5.77 5.38
N VAL A 180 12.87 6.53 4.77
CA VAL A 180 12.25 6.19 3.48
C VAL A 180 13.20 6.59 2.35
N TYR A 181 13.44 5.67 1.42
CA TYR A 181 14.16 5.89 0.18
C TYR A 181 13.18 5.87 -0.99
N TRP A 182 13.39 6.79 -1.92
CA TRP A 182 12.43 7.11 -2.96
C TRP A 182 12.93 6.71 -4.34
N PHE A 183 12.02 6.15 -5.12
CA PHE A 183 12.11 6.13 -6.56
C PHE A 183 11.11 7.11 -7.14
N MET A 184 11.51 7.86 -8.17
CA MET A 184 10.64 8.86 -8.80
C MET A 184 10.47 8.59 -10.28
N GLY A 185 9.23 8.61 -10.77
CA GLY A 185 8.92 8.56 -12.19
C GLY A 185 9.21 9.88 -12.89
N VAL A 186 9.93 9.84 -14.01
CA VAL A 186 10.07 10.99 -14.91
C VAL A 186 8.95 10.97 -15.97
N PRO A 187 8.35 12.12 -16.31
CA PRO A 187 7.38 12.18 -17.39
C PRO A 187 8.00 11.73 -18.72
N PHE A 188 7.36 10.78 -19.41
CA PHE A 188 7.88 10.18 -20.63
C PHE A 188 6.95 10.38 -21.84
N ASN A 189 5.82 11.04 -21.65
CA ASN A 189 4.84 11.30 -22.71
C ASN A 189 5.35 12.17 -23.89
N ASP A 190 6.28 13.10 -23.67
CA ASP A 190 6.82 14.03 -24.67
C ASP A 190 8.35 13.91 -24.74
N THR A 191 8.84 13.25 -25.79
CA THR A 191 10.28 13.01 -26.00
C THR A 191 10.99 14.14 -26.74
N ALA A 192 10.25 15.17 -27.16
CA ALA A 192 10.81 16.38 -27.74
C ALA A 192 11.10 17.44 -26.68
N ASN A 193 10.32 17.47 -25.58
CA ASN A 193 10.46 18.46 -24.50
C ASN A 193 10.52 17.77 -23.13
N TRP A 194 11.69 17.24 -22.79
CA TRP A 194 11.91 16.56 -21.51
C TRP A 194 11.70 17.51 -20.32
N ARG A 195 10.86 17.09 -19.37
CA ARG A 195 10.58 17.81 -18.12
C ARG A 195 11.49 17.31 -17.00
N LEU A 196 12.77 17.65 -17.09
CA LEU A 196 13.83 17.12 -16.21
C LEU A 196 13.89 17.76 -14.81
N GLY A 197 13.16 18.85 -14.57
CA GLY A 197 13.14 19.55 -13.27
C GLY A 197 12.81 18.65 -12.07
N ILE A 198 12.06 17.56 -12.28
CA ILE A 198 11.81 16.56 -11.24
C ILE A 198 13.09 15.81 -10.81
N ILE A 199 13.98 15.51 -11.75
CA ILE A 199 15.28 14.87 -11.50
C ILE A 199 16.23 15.89 -10.87
N GLU A 200 16.32 17.10 -11.43
CA GLU A 200 17.16 18.18 -10.89
C GLU A 200 16.86 18.44 -9.41
N LYS A 201 15.57 18.58 -9.07
CA LYS A 201 15.14 18.82 -7.69
C LYS A 201 15.21 17.57 -6.82
N GLY A 202 14.93 16.40 -7.38
CA GLY A 202 15.10 15.11 -6.71
C GLY A 202 16.53 14.93 -6.21
N ASP A 203 17.51 15.09 -7.10
CA ASP A 203 18.94 15.02 -6.78
C ASP A 203 19.33 16.02 -5.68
N ALA A 204 18.92 17.28 -5.85
CA ALA A 204 19.32 18.36 -4.95
C ALA A 204 18.70 18.26 -3.54
N ILE A 205 17.45 17.78 -3.44
CA ILE A 205 16.68 17.82 -2.18
C ILE A 205 16.72 16.46 -1.46
N LEU A 206 16.52 15.35 -2.18
CA LEU A 206 16.51 14.01 -1.57
C LEU A 206 17.92 13.46 -1.38
N GLY A 207 18.89 13.88 -2.21
CA GLY A 207 20.27 13.43 -2.12
C GLY A 207 20.35 11.90 -2.17
N ASP A 208 20.87 11.28 -1.12
CA ASP A 208 21.03 9.82 -1.05
C ASP A 208 19.72 9.06 -0.79
N TYR A 209 18.64 9.77 -0.42
CA TYR A 209 17.32 9.17 -0.35
C TYR A 209 16.67 8.98 -1.73
N LEU A 210 17.22 9.56 -2.81
CA LEU A 210 16.80 9.25 -4.17
C LEU A 210 17.63 8.06 -4.72
N VAL A 211 16.99 6.91 -4.85
CA VAL A 211 17.65 5.64 -5.21
C VAL A 211 17.42 5.22 -6.66
N GLY A 212 16.52 5.88 -7.38
CA GLY A 212 16.37 5.67 -8.82
C GLY A 212 15.29 6.52 -9.47
N ILE A 213 15.43 6.68 -10.79
CA ILE A 213 14.51 7.42 -11.64
C ILE A 213 13.87 6.47 -12.64
N GLN A 214 12.56 6.32 -12.60
CA GLN A 214 11.85 5.48 -13.57
C GLN A 214 11.57 6.23 -14.87
N ALA A 215 12.07 5.68 -15.97
CA ALA A 215 11.88 6.18 -17.31
C ALA A 215 10.65 5.53 -17.97
N GLY A 216 9.49 6.14 -17.75
CA GLY A 216 8.21 5.68 -18.28
C GLY A 216 7.51 4.62 -17.40
N ASN A 217 6.18 4.60 -17.45
CA ASN A 217 5.27 3.70 -16.77
C ASN A 217 4.53 2.87 -17.82
N GLU A 218 4.72 1.55 -17.82
CA GLU A 218 4.03 0.63 -18.72
C GLU A 218 4.11 1.07 -20.20
N PRO A 219 5.33 1.27 -20.76
CA PRO A 219 5.48 1.72 -22.15
C PRO A 219 4.86 0.77 -23.17
N ASP A 220 4.66 -0.49 -22.80
CA ASP A 220 3.96 -1.50 -23.58
C ASP A 220 2.44 -1.28 -23.69
N LEU A 221 1.89 -0.33 -22.91
CA LEU A 221 0.51 0.13 -23.01
C LEU A 221 0.35 1.47 -23.73
N TYR A 222 1.44 2.16 -24.09
CA TYR A 222 1.36 3.51 -24.67
C TYR A 222 0.51 3.60 -25.94
N ALA A 223 0.63 2.62 -26.84
CA ALA A 223 -0.20 2.55 -28.04
C ALA A 223 -1.70 2.38 -27.69
N LYS A 224 -2.01 1.48 -26.75
CA LYS A 224 -3.39 1.19 -26.29
C LYS A 224 -4.00 2.40 -25.57
N HIS A 225 -3.20 3.16 -24.85
CA HIS A 225 -3.63 4.35 -24.10
C HIS A 225 -3.60 5.65 -24.92
N GLY A 226 -3.17 5.59 -26.18
CA GLY A 226 -3.11 6.76 -27.07
C GLY A 226 -1.98 7.74 -26.73
N HIS A 227 -0.96 7.31 -25.98
CA HIS A 227 0.25 8.09 -25.68
C HIS A 227 1.27 8.04 -26.82
N ARG A 228 1.19 6.99 -27.65
CA ARG A 228 2.05 6.76 -28.82
C ARG A 228 1.23 6.23 -30.00
N PRO A 229 1.78 6.27 -31.23
CA PRO A 229 1.19 5.62 -32.39
C PRO A 229 0.87 4.13 -32.14
N VAL A 230 -0.11 3.59 -32.88
CA VAL A 230 -0.58 2.20 -32.71
C VAL A 230 0.47 1.14 -33.05
N ASP A 231 1.52 1.52 -33.76
CA ASP A 231 2.65 0.68 -34.16
C ASP A 231 3.88 0.86 -33.27
N TYR A 232 3.77 1.53 -32.12
CA TYR A 232 4.87 1.70 -31.16
C TYR A 232 5.37 0.33 -30.64
N THR A 233 6.68 0.12 -30.71
CA THR A 233 7.35 -1.17 -30.47
C THR A 233 8.37 -1.11 -29.32
N PRO A 234 8.88 -2.26 -28.86
CA PRO A 234 10.04 -2.31 -27.95
C PRO A 234 11.25 -1.52 -28.46
N GLN A 235 11.49 -1.49 -29.78
CA GLN A 235 12.59 -0.73 -30.36
C GLN A 235 12.36 0.77 -30.21
N ASP A 236 11.14 1.25 -30.44
CA ASP A 236 10.81 2.67 -30.29
C ASP A 236 11.00 3.13 -28.84
N TYR A 237 10.58 2.32 -27.86
CA TYR A 237 10.88 2.60 -26.45
C TYR A 237 12.37 2.65 -26.16
N SER A 238 13.14 1.68 -26.70
CA SER A 238 14.59 1.67 -26.55
C SER A 238 15.25 2.92 -27.14
N ASP A 239 14.75 3.42 -28.27
CA ASP A 239 15.26 4.63 -28.92
C ASP A 239 14.85 5.90 -28.15
N ASP A 240 13.59 5.99 -27.69
CA ASP A 240 13.07 7.07 -26.84
C ASP A 240 13.86 7.16 -25.51
N PHE A 241 14.20 6.03 -24.90
CA PHE A 241 15.05 5.98 -23.71
C PHE A 241 16.43 6.60 -23.98
N GLY A 242 17.00 6.33 -25.17
CA GLY A 242 18.26 6.95 -25.60
C GLY A 242 18.17 8.46 -25.78
N LEU A 243 16.99 9.01 -26.10
CA LEU A 243 16.76 10.45 -26.13
C LEU A 243 16.77 11.04 -24.71
N LEU A 244 16.15 10.35 -23.75
CA LEU A 244 16.19 10.75 -22.34
C LEU A 244 17.62 10.74 -21.78
N VAL A 245 18.39 9.67 -22.04
CA VAL A 245 19.80 9.57 -21.65
C VAL A 245 20.60 10.76 -22.16
N LYS A 246 20.45 11.11 -23.45
CA LYS A 246 21.13 12.28 -24.04
C LYS A 246 20.71 13.59 -23.39
N ALA A 247 19.44 13.75 -23.07
CA ALA A 247 18.93 14.96 -22.43
C ALA A 247 19.49 15.11 -21.01
N ILE A 248 19.50 14.03 -20.23
CA ILE A 248 20.09 13.99 -18.89
C ILE A 248 21.59 14.30 -18.92
N ALA A 249 22.33 13.69 -19.85
CA ALA A 249 23.76 13.94 -19.99
C ALA A 249 24.10 15.38 -20.41
N ALA A 250 23.16 16.08 -21.06
CA ALA A 250 23.31 17.47 -21.47
C ALA A 250 22.92 18.47 -20.37
N ASP A 251 22.30 18.01 -19.29
CA ASP A 251 21.82 18.86 -18.20
C ASP A 251 22.83 18.86 -17.01
N PRO A 252 23.55 19.98 -16.78
CA PRO A 252 24.55 20.04 -15.71
C PRO A 252 23.96 20.10 -14.30
N LEU A 253 22.65 20.24 -14.14
CA LEU A 253 21.99 20.24 -12.83
C LEU A 253 21.71 18.82 -12.33
N ILE A 254 21.73 17.82 -13.21
CA ILE A 254 21.59 16.42 -12.83
C ILE A 254 22.96 15.86 -12.44
N THR A 255 23.06 15.41 -11.20
CA THR A 255 24.31 14.97 -10.58
C THR A 255 24.48 13.46 -10.54
N LYS A 256 23.37 12.71 -10.70
CA LYS A 256 23.34 11.24 -10.66
C LYS A 256 22.72 10.65 -11.96
N PRO A 257 23.35 10.86 -13.14
CA PRO A 257 22.75 10.49 -14.43
C PRO A 257 22.57 8.98 -14.63
N ASN A 258 23.29 8.15 -13.86
CA ASN A 258 23.28 6.68 -13.94
C ASN A 258 22.23 6.01 -13.03
N GLN A 259 21.15 6.72 -12.72
CA GLN A 259 20.08 6.25 -11.84
C GLN A 259 18.81 5.79 -12.57
N LEU A 260 18.82 5.72 -13.91
CA LEU A 260 17.62 5.37 -14.65
C LEU A 260 17.20 3.91 -14.43
N ILE A 261 15.89 3.69 -14.41
CA ILE A 261 15.24 2.39 -14.27
C ILE A 261 14.23 2.24 -15.39
N GLY A 262 14.23 1.08 -16.02
CA GLY A 262 13.25 0.70 -17.04
C GLY A 262 13.34 -0.79 -17.33
N PRO A 263 12.49 -1.35 -18.21
CA PRO A 263 11.42 -0.68 -18.94
C PRO A 263 10.10 -0.50 -18.17
N SER A 264 9.91 -1.12 -17.01
CA SER A 264 8.65 -1.08 -16.23
C SER A 264 7.43 -1.56 -17.02
N LEU A 265 7.51 -2.72 -17.66
CA LEU A 265 6.45 -3.29 -18.51
C LEU A 265 5.27 -3.80 -17.68
N SER A 266 4.04 -3.58 -18.16
CA SER A 266 2.80 -4.16 -17.61
C SER A 266 2.62 -5.64 -17.94
N GLY A 267 3.13 -6.07 -19.11
CA GLY A 267 3.06 -7.44 -19.60
C GLY A 267 2.35 -7.67 -20.93
N SER A 268 2.03 -6.63 -21.70
CA SER A 268 1.62 -6.79 -23.11
C SER A 268 2.83 -7.07 -24.02
N TRP A 269 4.02 -6.61 -23.62
CA TRP A 269 5.29 -7.06 -24.17
C TRP A 269 5.95 -8.08 -23.24
N THR A 270 6.75 -8.99 -23.80
CA THR A 270 7.64 -9.81 -22.98
C THR A 270 8.90 -9.02 -22.63
N PRO A 271 9.50 -9.20 -21.44
CA PRO A 271 10.79 -8.58 -21.12
C PRO A 271 11.87 -8.86 -22.18
N GLU A 272 11.93 -10.09 -22.69
CA GLU A 272 12.89 -10.50 -23.71
C GLU A 272 12.74 -9.73 -25.02
N SER A 273 11.53 -9.27 -25.36
CA SER A 273 11.34 -8.43 -26.54
C SER A 273 12.06 -7.09 -26.44
N VAL A 274 12.20 -6.54 -25.23
CA VAL A 274 12.98 -5.33 -24.95
C VAL A 274 14.47 -5.66 -24.86
N TRP A 275 14.87 -6.77 -24.20
CA TRP A 275 16.28 -7.17 -24.15
C TRP A 275 16.88 -7.39 -25.56
N ASN A 276 16.09 -7.95 -26.48
CA ASN A 276 16.51 -8.22 -27.85
C ASN A 276 16.77 -6.98 -28.71
N THR A 277 16.36 -5.77 -28.27
CA THR A 277 16.74 -4.51 -28.92
C THR A 277 18.18 -4.09 -28.57
N GLY A 278 18.79 -4.74 -27.58
CA GLY A 278 20.05 -4.33 -26.98
C GLY A 278 19.88 -3.34 -25.82
N PHE A 279 18.66 -2.98 -25.43
CA PHE A 279 18.35 -1.96 -24.40
C PHE A 279 19.28 -2.00 -23.18
N ALA A 280 19.33 -3.14 -22.47
CA ALA A 280 20.07 -3.24 -21.21
C ALA A 280 21.59 -3.18 -21.39
N THR A 281 22.12 -3.59 -22.55
CA THR A 281 23.55 -3.52 -22.87
C THR A 281 23.95 -2.14 -23.42
N THR A 282 23.08 -1.51 -24.21
CA THR A 282 23.32 -0.20 -24.80
C THR A 282 23.32 0.89 -23.74
N TYR A 283 22.44 0.79 -22.75
CA TYR A 283 22.29 1.77 -21.67
C TYR A 283 22.82 1.26 -20.32
N ALA A 284 23.78 0.33 -20.35
CA ALA A 284 24.28 -0.33 -19.15
C ALA A 284 24.87 0.65 -18.11
N ASP A 285 25.48 1.75 -18.56
CA ASP A 285 26.07 2.77 -17.69
C ASP A 285 25.03 3.75 -17.15
N ASP A 286 23.88 3.88 -17.80
CA ASP A 286 22.79 4.78 -17.41
C ASP A 286 21.75 4.10 -16.52
N LEU A 287 21.58 2.78 -16.69
CA LEU A 287 20.63 1.96 -15.95
C LEU A 287 21.16 1.58 -14.56
N SER A 288 20.42 1.92 -13.51
CA SER A 288 20.68 1.42 -12.16
C SER A 288 20.02 0.07 -11.90
N ALA A 289 18.87 -0.20 -12.52
CA ALA A 289 18.12 -1.45 -12.39
C ALA A 289 17.22 -1.73 -13.60
N LEU A 290 16.78 -2.97 -13.71
CA LEU A 290 15.75 -3.42 -14.65
C LEU A 290 14.43 -3.61 -13.91
N ALA A 291 13.30 -3.17 -14.48
CA ALA A 291 12.02 -3.17 -13.76
C ALA A 291 10.85 -3.71 -14.57
N MET A 292 9.90 -4.30 -13.84
CA MET A 292 8.60 -4.79 -14.32
C MET A 292 7.47 -4.25 -13.44
N GLU A 293 6.29 -4.13 -14.01
CA GLU A 293 5.05 -3.80 -13.33
C GLU A 293 4.04 -4.91 -13.64
N ARG A 294 3.58 -5.66 -12.65
CA ARG A 294 2.77 -6.84 -12.94
C ARG A 294 1.76 -7.14 -11.86
N TYR A 295 0.52 -7.26 -12.29
CA TYR A 295 -0.56 -7.88 -11.52
C TYR A 295 -0.77 -9.32 -12.02
N PRO A 296 -1.11 -10.27 -11.14
CA PRO A 296 -1.47 -11.65 -11.51
C PRO A 296 -2.61 -11.71 -12.53
N THR A 297 -3.61 -10.84 -12.36
CA THR A 297 -4.84 -10.77 -13.14
C THR A 297 -5.42 -9.34 -13.10
N ASP A 298 -6.59 -9.14 -13.68
CA ASP A 298 -7.28 -7.85 -13.78
C ASP A 298 -8.74 -7.93 -13.32
N ASN A 299 -9.31 -6.82 -12.85
CA ASN A 299 -10.76 -6.69 -12.64
C ASN A 299 -11.37 -5.63 -13.57
N CYS A 300 -10.83 -5.49 -14.78
CA CYS A 300 -11.12 -4.36 -15.65
C CYS A 300 -12.55 -4.37 -16.20
N GLN A 301 -13.10 -5.54 -16.51
CA GLN A 301 -14.47 -5.60 -17.04
C GLN A 301 -15.50 -5.16 -15.99
N ALA A 302 -15.32 -5.54 -14.71
CA ALA A 302 -16.21 -5.11 -13.64
C ALA A 302 -16.13 -3.59 -13.42
N ARG A 303 -14.95 -3.00 -13.65
CA ARG A 303 -14.72 -1.56 -13.47
C ARG A 303 -15.20 -0.70 -14.63
N TYR A 304 -14.92 -1.11 -15.86
CA TYR A 304 -15.19 -0.31 -17.07
C TYR A 304 -16.42 -0.77 -17.86
N GLY A 305 -17.02 -1.90 -17.46
CA GLY A 305 -18.23 -2.46 -18.04
C GLY A 305 -17.96 -3.43 -19.20
N ALA A 306 -18.93 -4.32 -19.43
CA ALA A 306 -18.86 -5.38 -20.44
C ALA A 306 -18.83 -4.88 -21.90
N SER A 307 -19.03 -3.58 -22.13
CA SER A 307 -18.98 -2.97 -23.46
C SER A 307 -17.55 -2.70 -23.95
N ASP A 308 -16.53 -2.73 -23.08
CA ASP A 308 -15.14 -2.59 -23.52
C ASP A 308 -14.61 -3.93 -24.07
N PRO A 309 -14.36 -4.04 -25.39
CA PRO A 309 -13.90 -5.26 -26.02
C PRO A 309 -12.50 -5.70 -25.58
N ASN A 310 -11.76 -4.85 -24.86
CA ASN A 310 -10.42 -5.14 -24.36
C ASN A 310 -10.42 -5.69 -22.92
N THR A 311 -11.58 -6.01 -22.36
CA THR A 311 -11.72 -6.49 -20.98
C THR A 311 -12.33 -7.89 -20.93
N THR A 312 -11.86 -8.71 -19.98
CA THR A 312 -12.36 -10.07 -19.76
C THR A 312 -13.06 -10.14 -18.40
N TYR A 313 -14.18 -10.86 -18.32
CA TYR A 313 -14.81 -11.16 -17.03
C TYR A 313 -13.99 -12.21 -16.30
N HIS A 314 -13.64 -11.91 -15.05
CA HIS A 314 -13.06 -12.87 -14.13
C HIS A 314 -14.02 -13.07 -12.96
N ASP A 315 -14.42 -14.30 -12.71
CA ASP A 315 -15.32 -14.64 -11.60
C ASP A 315 -14.54 -14.56 -10.28
N PRO A 316 -14.90 -13.65 -9.35
CA PRO A 316 -14.20 -13.53 -8.07
C PRO A 316 -14.16 -14.83 -7.27
N ALA A 317 -15.17 -15.71 -7.37
CA ALA A 317 -15.16 -16.98 -6.65
C ALA A 317 -14.09 -17.95 -7.20
N VAL A 318 -13.86 -17.94 -8.51
CA VAL A 318 -12.82 -18.76 -9.17
C VAL A 318 -11.44 -18.16 -8.90
N GLU A 319 -11.31 -16.83 -8.99
CA GLU A 319 -10.09 -16.12 -8.64
C GLU A 319 -9.67 -16.42 -7.19
N PHE A 320 -10.63 -16.38 -6.25
CA PHE A 320 -10.34 -16.65 -4.83
C PHE A 320 -9.73 -18.05 -4.62
N VAL A 321 -10.18 -19.08 -5.35
CA VAL A 321 -9.54 -20.41 -5.32
C VAL A 321 -8.07 -20.33 -5.74
N THR A 322 -7.77 -19.57 -6.80
CA THR A 322 -6.41 -19.41 -7.32
C THR A 322 -5.51 -18.71 -6.30
N TYR A 323 -5.98 -17.63 -5.67
CA TYR A 323 -5.21 -16.90 -4.65
C TYR A 323 -4.83 -17.74 -3.43
N MET A 324 -5.62 -18.78 -3.10
CA MET A 324 -5.39 -19.67 -1.96
C MET A 324 -4.49 -20.87 -2.30
N THR A 325 -3.65 -20.74 -3.33
CA THR A 325 -2.67 -21.76 -3.72
C THR A 325 -1.30 -21.17 -3.97
N HIS A 326 -0.28 -21.85 -3.49
CA HIS A 326 1.13 -21.53 -3.72
C HIS A 326 1.51 -21.50 -5.21
N GLN A 327 0.85 -22.36 -6.01
CA GLN A 327 1.06 -22.45 -7.46
C GLN A 327 0.78 -21.14 -8.19
N ALA A 328 -0.11 -20.28 -7.67
CA ALA A 328 -0.40 -18.99 -8.28
C ALA A 328 0.84 -18.09 -8.33
N ALA A 329 1.58 -17.99 -7.22
CA ALA A 329 2.81 -17.21 -7.15
C ALA A 329 3.92 -17.81 -8.02
N ILE A 330 4.12 -19.14 -7.97
CA ILE A 330 5.11 -19.85 -8.79
C ILE A 330 4.84 -19.63 -10.29
N ASN A 331 3.58 -19.80 -10.73
CA ASN A 331 3.23 -19.70 -12.16
C ASN A 331 3.48 -18.30 -12.70
N LEU A 332 3.15 -17.27 -11.93
CA LEU A 332 3.39 -15.89 -12.33
C LEU A 332 4.89 -15.63 -12.54
N LEU A 333 5.72 -16.04 -11.57
CA LEU A 333 7.14 -15.69 -11.55
C LEU A 333 8.02 -16.56 -12.44
N LYS A 334 7.52 -17.76 -12.80
CA LYS A 334 8.15 -18.60 -13.82
C LYS A 334 8.36 -17.87 -15.16
N THR A 335 7.50 -16.90 -15.48
CA THR A 335 7.65 -16.10 -16.72
C THR A 335 8.87 -15.18 -16.70
N TYR A 336 9.42 -14.88 -15.52
CA TYR A 336 10.57 -13.98 -15.35
C TYR A 336 11.91 -14.70 -15.11
N THR A 337 11.95 -16.03 -15.03
CA THR A 337 13.17 -16.79 -14.71
C THR A 337 14.35 -16.45 -15.65
N ASN A 338 14.09 -16.31 -16.95
CA ASN A 338 15.13 -15.92 -17.90
C ASN A 338 15.60 -14.48 -17.68
N SER A 339 14.67 -13.57 -17.39
CA SER A 339 14.97 -12.15 -17.19
C SER A 339 15.71 -11.88 -15.88
N THR A 340 15.40 -12.58 -14.79
CA THR A 340 16.14 -12.45 -13.53
C THR A 340 17.54 -13.06 -13.63
N ALA A 341 17.72 -14.14 -14.39
CA ALA A 341 19.04 -14.68 -14.71
C ALA A 341 19.84 -13.71 -15.62
N TYR A 342 19.19 -13.11 -16.61
CA TYR A 342 19.81 -12.11 -17.48
C TYR A 342 20.28 -10.88 -16.69
N ALA A 343 19.42 -10.32 -15.83
CA ALA A 343 19.76 -9.18 -14.97
C ALA A 343 21.00 -9.47 -14.10
N GLN A 344 21.07 -10.66 -13.49
CA GLN A 344 22.26 -11.09 -12.74
C GLN A 344 23.51 -11.19 -13.62
N SER A 345 23.40 -11.70 -14.84
CA SER A 345 24.55 -11.84 -15.76
C SER A 345 25.18 -10.50 -16.15
N ILE A 346 24.41 -9.40 -16.06
CA ILE A 346 24.87 -8.03 -16.31
C ILE A 346 25.00 -7.20 -15.02
N ASN A 347 24.95 -7.85 -13.85
CA ASN A 347 25.04 -7.22 -12.52
C ASN A 347 24.03 -6.07 -12.31
N LYS A 348 22.78 -6.24 -12.75
CA LYS A 348 21.69 -5.31 -12.50
C LYS A 348 20.64 -5.92 -11.56
N PRO A 349 20.13 -5.15 -10.58
CA PRO A 349 18.93 -5.52 -9.84
C PRO A 349 17.73 -5.69 -10.79
N PHE A 350 16.82 -6.59 -10.42
CA PHE A 350 15.54 -6.79 -11.12
C PHE A 350 14.38 -6.47 -10.18
N LEU A 351 13.55 -5.49 -10.52
CA LEU A 351 12.56 -4.90 -9.62
C LEU A 351 11.13 -5.23 -10.06
N MET A 352 10.26 -5.54 -9.11
CA MET A 352 8.81 -5.59 -9.30
C MET A 352 8.21 -4.28 -8.80
N PHE A 353 8.29 -3.26 -9.65
CA PHE A 353 8.16 -1.86 -9.27
C PHE A 353 6.73 -1.41 -9.01
N GLU A 354 5.78 -2.13 -9.59
CA GLU A 354 4.36 -2.00 -9.29
C GLU A 354 3.72 -3.38 -9.34
N THR A 355 3.04 -3.77 -8.27
CA THR A 355 2.23 -4.99 -8.25
C THR A 355 1.12 -4.85 -7.22
N ASN A 356 0.07 -5.63 -7.36
CA ASN A 356 -0.91 -5.91 -6.32
C ASN A 356 -1.72 -7.15 -6.72
N THR A 357 -2.75 -7.49 -5.96
CA THR A 357 -3.67 -8.60 -6.23
C THR A 357 -4.23 -8.59 -7.65
N ALA A 358 -4.92 -7.52 -8.07
CA ALA A 358 -5.39 -7.38 -9.45
C ALA A 358 -5.38 -5.93 -9.90
N SER A 359 -5.10 -5.71 -11.19
CA SER A 359 -5.18 -4.37 -11.78
C SER A 359 -6.65 -3.90 -11.85
N CYS A 360 -6.88 -2.66 -12.29
CA CYS A 360 -8.23 -2.08 -12.36
C CYS A 360 -8.95 -2.05 -11.00
N GLY A 361 -8.19 -1.87 -9.92
CA GLY A 361 -8.71 -1.59 -8.59
C GLY A 361 -8.94 -2.80 -7.68
N GLY A 362 -8.60 -4.02 -8.12
CA GLY A 362 -8.69 -5.21 -7.27
C GLY A 362 -10.10 -5.83 -7.21
N PHE A 363 -10.20 -6.97 -6.53
CA PHE A 363 -11.45 -7.68 -6.27
C PHE A 363 -11.88 -7.45 -4.82
N THR A 364 -13.01 -6.77 -4.62
CA THR A 364 -13.64 -6.67 -3.29
C THR A 364 -13.92 -8.07 -2.74
N GLY A 365 -13.49 -8.31 -1.49
CA GLY A 365 -13.59 -9.60 -0.80
C GLY A 365 -12.42 -10.56 -1.05
N ILE A 366 -11.46 -10.18 -1.90
CA ILE A 366 -10.14 -10.86 -2.03
C ILE A 366 -9.03 -9.87 -1.67
N SER A 367 -8.95 -8.76 -2.41
CA SER A 367 -7.90 -7.74 -2.32
C SER A 367 -7.86 -6.99 -0.99
N ASP A 368 -8.99 -6.92 -0.31
CA ASP A 368 -9.18 -6.30 1.00
C ASP A 368 -9.55 -7.32 2.09
N ALA A 369 -9.26 -8.61 1.87
CA ALA A 369 -9.46 -9.69 2.84
C ALA A 369 -8.12 -10.33 3.26
N PHE A 370 -8.13 -11.11 4.34
CA PHE A 370 -6.95 -11.81 4.88
C PHE A 370 -6.26 -12.71 3.83
N ALA A 371 -7.02 -13.19 2.87
CA ALA A 371 -6.54 -13.84 1.66
C ALA A 371 -5.40 -13.06 0.98
N ALA A 372 -5.55 -11.74 0.84
CA ALA A 372 -4.52 -10.89 0.27
C ALA A 372 -3.26 -10.86 1.14
N SER A 373 -3.36 -10.92 2.48
CA SER A 373 -2.18 -10.99 3.36
C SER A 373 -1.37 -12.27 3.11
N LEU A 374 -2.03 -13.42 3.09
CA LEU A 374 -1.35 -14.71 2.86
C LEU A 374 -0.78 -14.81 1.45
N TRP A 375 -1.56 -14.44 0.43
CA TRP A 375 -1.10 -14.40 -0.95
C TRP A 375 0.09 -13.45 -1.13
N ALA A 376 -0.01 -12.22 -0.61
CA ALA A 376 1.03 -11.21 -0.78
C ALA A 376 2.33 -11.62 -0.08
N LEU A 377 2.26 -12.27 1.08
CA LEU A 377 3.44 -12.74 1.79
C LEU A 377 4.13 -13.90 1.06
N ASP A 378 3.35 -14.88 0.56
CA ASP A 378 3.89 -15.97 -0.27
C ASP A 378 4.49 -15.44 -1.58
N TYR A 379 3.78 -14.54 -2.26
CA TYR A 379 4.27 -13.87 -3.46
C TYR A 379 5.54 -13.07 -3.18
N SER A 380 5.66 -12.46 -2.00
CA SER A 380 6.87 -11.75 -1.59
C SER A 380 8.07 -12.68 -1.50
N PHE A 381 7.89 -13.83 -0.87
CA PHE A 381 8.93 -14.83 -0.75
C PHE A 381 9.28 -15.49 -2.09
N GLN A 382 8.30 -15.73 -2.96
CA GLN A 382 8.59 -16.20 -4.32
C GLN A 382 9.33 -15.17 -5.18
N LEU A 383 8.99 -13.87 -5.07
CA LEU A 383 9.73 -12.81 -5.77
C LEU A 383 11.20 -12.81 -5.36
N ALA A 384 11.45 -12.87 -4.05
CA ALA A 384 12.80 -12.96 -3.50
C ALA A 384 13.52 -14.24 -3.96
N TYR A 385 12.86 -15.40 -3.88
CA TYR A 385 13.38 -16.68 -4.37
C TYR A 385 13.71 -16.66 -5.86
N SER A 386 12.90 -15.93 -6.64
CA SER A 386 13.07 -15.73 -8.08
C SER A 386 14.13 -14.68 -8.45
N ASN A 387 14.88 -14.16 -7.48
CA ASN A 387 15.94 -13.17 -7.63
C ASN A 387 15.49 -11.77 -8.06
N PHE A 388 14.28 -11.36 -7.68
CA PHE A 388 13.97 -9.93 -7.60
C PHE A 388 14.72 -9.31 -6.43
N SER A 389 15.00 -8.01 -6.51
CA SER A 389 15.76 -7.27 -5.48
C SER A 389 14.90 -6.33 -4.65
N VAL A 390 13.83 -5.79 -5.23
CA VAL A 390 12.81 -4.96 -4.56
C VAL A 390 11.46 -5.23 -5.23
N ALA A 391 10.40 -5.20 -4.45
CA ALA A 391 9.03 -5.27 -4.93
C ALA A 391 8.11 -4.30 -4.19
N MET A 392 7.01 -3.85 -4.83
CA MET A 392 6.21 -2.76 -4.28
C MET A 392 4.71 -2.93 -4.48
N PHE A 393 3.96 -2.89 -3.38
CA PHE A 393 2.49 -2.88 -3.44
C PHE A 393 1.97 -1.51 -3.87
N HIS A 394 1.21 -1.47 -4.96
CA HIS A 394 0.64 -0.24 -5.46
C HIS A 394 -0.50 0.27 -4.58
N THR A 395 -0.53 1.59 -4.40
CA THR A 395 -1.53 2.34 -3.63
C THR A 395 -2.14 3.40 -4.54
N SER A 396 -3.46 3.31 -4.69
CA SER A 396 -4.28 4.21 -5.49
C SER A 396 -5.35 4.90 -4.64
N GLY A 397 -6.28 5.61 -5.29
CA GLY A 397 -7.33 6.37 -4.61
C GLY A 397 -8.34 5.47 -3.90
N GLN A 398 -9.29 6.05 -3.17
CA GLN A 398 -10.25 5.29 -2.33
C GLN A 398 -11.23 4.40 -3.13
N ASN A 399 -11.21 4.47 -4.47
CA ASN A 399 -12.02 3.65 -5.37
C ASN A 399 -11.33 2.33 -5.77
N VAL A 400 -10.44 1.78 -4.93
CA VAL A 400 -9.81 0.48 -5.14
C VAL A 400 -9.85 -0.32 -3.84
N SER A 401 -9.82 -1.65 -3.91
CA SER A 401 -9.84 -2.54 -2.75
C SER A 401 -8.43 -2.97 -2.30
N TYR A 402 -7.43 -2.89 -3.18
CA TYR A 402 -6.11 -3.45 -2.91
C TYR A 402 -5.15 -2.57 -2.08
N ASN A 403 -5.60 -1.37 -1.67
CA ASN A 403 -4.72 -0.40 -1.02
C ASN A 403 -4.17 -0.98 0.29
N PRO A 404 -2.85 -0.90 0.57
CA PRO A 404 -2.30 -1.29 1.86
C PRO A 404 -2.80 -0.40 3.00
N PHE A 405 -2.98 0.89 2.74
CA PHE A 405 -3.50 1.87 3.69
C PHE A 405 -4.31 2.91 2.96
N THR A 406 -5.36 3.41 3.61
CA THR A 406 -6.27 4.40 3.01
C THR A 406 -6.64 5.46 4.04
N PRO A 407 -6.35 6.76 3.78
CA PRO A 407 -6.87 7.84 4.61
C PRO A 407 -8.40 7.89 4.54
N PRO A 408 -9.10 8.39 5.57
CA PRO A 408 -10.54 8.60 5.49
C PRO A 408 -10.87 9.65 4.41
N PRO A 409 -12.08 9.64 3.83
CA PRO A 409 -12.49 10.68 2.90
C PRO A 409 -12.31 12.06 3.54
N GLY A 410 -11.96 13.08 2.74
CA GLY A 410 -11.64 14.41 3.29
C GLY A 410 -12.77 15.03 4.12
N SER A 411 -14.04 14.73 3.79
CA SER A 411 -15.22 15.12 4.57
C SER A 411 -15.42 14.31 5.84
N GLN A 412 -14.71 13.22 6.04
CA GLN A 412 -14.83 12.32 7.19
C GLN A 412 -13.58 12.31 8.09
N SER A 413 -12.49 12.92 7.64
CA SER A 413 -11.22 12.98 8.35
C SER A 413 -11.34 13.57 9.75
N TYR A 414 -12.39 14.38 10.04
CA TYR A 414 -12.58 14.95 11.36
C TYR A 414 -13.06 13.95 12.44
N TYR A 415 -13.54 12.76 12.05
CA TYR A 415 -14.11 11.77 12.97
C TYR A 415 -13.73 10.31 12.67
N HIS A 416 -13.16 10.04 11.50
CA HIS A 416 -12.61 8.75 11.14
C HIS A 416 -11.08 8.79 11.13
N GLN A 417 -10.46 7.68 11.54
CA GLN A 417 -9.03 7.49 11.37
C GLN A 417 -8.74 6.79 10.03
N TRP A 418 -7.51 6.37 9.81
CA TRP A 418 -7.14 5.61 8.61
C TRP A 418 -7.65 4.18 8.70
N THR A 419 -7.73 3.55 7.54
CA THR A 419 -7.92 2.09 7.41
C THR A 419 -6.60 1.50 6.95
N VAL A 420 -6.13 0.47 7.66
CA VAL A 420 -5.00 -0.37 7.23
C VAL A 420 -5.58 -1.69 6.73
N SER A 421 -5.36 -1.98 5.45
CA SER A 421 -5.94 -3.16 4.81
C SER A 421 -5.09 -4.41 5.07
N PRO A 422 -5.65 -5.60 4.87
CA PRO A 422 -4.95 -6.86 5.12
C PRO A 422 -3.57 -6.96 4.44
N ILE A 423 -3.43 -6.47 3.20
CA ILE A 423 -2.17 -6.60 2.45
C ILE A 423 -0.98 -5.87 3.11
N TYR A 424 -1.22 -4.83 3.92
CA TYR A 424 -0.15 -4.16 4.66
C TYR A 424 0.54 -5.10 5.67
N TYR A 425 -0.20 -6.02 6.28
CA TYR A 425 0.38 -7.02 7.19
C TYR A 425 1.43 -7.88 6.47
N ALA A 426 1.26 -8.16 5.18
CA ALA A 426 2.27 -8.91 4.41
C ALA A 426 3.58 -8.15 4.29
N ALA A 427 3.54 -6.84 4.00
CA ALA A 427 4.74 -6.00 3.94
C ALA A 427 5.45 -5.93 5.30
N LEU A 428 4.68 -5.80 6.39
CA LEU A 428 5.21 -5.80 7.76
C LEU A 428 5.92 -7.11 8.10
N VAL A 429 5.26 -8.24 7.83
CA VAL A 429 5.80 -9.58 8.14
C VAL A 429 6.99 -9.93 7.23
N ALA A 430 6.96 -9.53 5.96
CA ALA A 430 8.09 -9.73 5.05
C ALA A 430 9.32 -8.94 5.51
N ALA A 431 9.15 -7.68 5.94
CA ALA A 431 10.23 -6.89 6.53
C ALA A 431 10.83 -7.58 7.77
N GLU A 432 9.97 -8.16 8.62
CA GLU A 432 10.42 -8.91 9.80
C GLU A 432 11.19 -10.19 9.43
N PHE A 433 10.75 -10.90 8.40
CA PHE A 433 11.39 -12.12 7.93
C PHE A 433 12.79 -11.87 7.34
N PHE A 434 12.95 -10.82 6.53
CA PHE A 434 14.25 -10.48 5.95
C PHE A 434 15.19 -9.80 6.95
N GLY A 435 14.64 -9.09 7.94
CA GLY A 435 15.40 -8.48 9.05
C GLY A 435 16.39 -7.40 8.62
N MET A 436 17.18 -6.90 9.56
CA MET A 436 18.15 -5.82 9.31
C MET A 436 19.50 -6.29 8.74
N SER A 437 19.71 -7.60 8.58
CA SER A 437 21.02 -8.16 8.18
C SER A 437 21.44 -7.76 6.76
N ASN A 438 20.48 -7.46 5.88
CA ASN A 438 20.66 -7.15 4.46
C ASN A 438 21.42 -8.22 3.64
N VAL A 439 21.51 -9.43 4.18
CA VAL A 439 22.22 -10.56 3.55
C VAL A 439 21.39 -11.84 3.52
N THR A 440 20.10 -11.73 3.83
CA THR A 440 19.17 -12.86 3.88
C THR A 440 19.04 -13.51 2.51
N GLN A 441 19.20 -14.82 2.46
CA GLN A 441 18.93 -15.63 1.28
C GLN A 441 17.81 -16.60 1.62
N ILE A 442 16.88 -16.79 0.69
CA ILE A 442 15.68 -17.60 0.90
C ILE A 442 15.65 -18.78 -0.09
N THR A 443 15.05 -19.87 0.34
CA THR A 443 14.65 -20.99 -0.52
C THR A 443 13.20 -21.34 -0.25
N ASP A 444 12.46 -21.65 -1.32
CA ASP A 444 11.19 -22.35 -1.26
C ASP A 444 11.47 -23.85 -0.99
N PHE A 445 10.92 -24.37 0.11
CA PHE A 445 11.25 -25.71 0.58
C PHE A 445 10.51 -26.80 -0.20
N PHE A 446 9.25 -26.55 -0.58
CA PHE A 446 8.42 -27.55 -1.27
C PHE A 446 8.36 -27.32 -2.77
N GLY A 447 8.60 -26.09 -3.24
CA GLY A 447 8.47 -25.74 -4.64
C GLY A 447 7.05 -26.02 -5.15
N ALA A 448 6.96 -26.49 -6.39
CA ALA A 448 5.69 -26.85 -7.01
C ALA A 448 5.18 -28.26 -6.61
N ASP A 449 5.40 -28.73 -5.38
CA ASP A 449 4.84 -30.00 -4.91
C ASP A 449 3.30 -29.92 -4.86
N PRO A 450 2.57 -30.73 -5.66
CA PRO A 450 1.11 -30.69 -5.71
C PRO A 450 0.43 -31.09 -4.39
N ASN A 451 1.16 -31.67 -3.44
CA ASN A 451 0.62 -32.01 -2.11
C ASN A 451 0.76 -30.87 -1.09
N MET A 452 1.57 -29.84 -1.41
CA MET A 452 1.89 -28.72 -0.50
C MET A 452 1.32 -27.39 -1.00
N LEU A 453 0.39 -27.43 -1.97
CA LEU A 453 -0.21 -26.25 -2.60
C LEU A 453 -0.85 -25.26 -1.61
N HIS A 454 -1.32 -25.75 -0.46
CA HIS A 454 -1.98 -24.93 0.55
C HIS A 454 -1.13 -24.69 1.79
N THR A 455 0.09 -25.23 1.83
CA THR A 455 0.99 -25.14 2.99
C THR A 455 2.44 -24.88 2.56
N PRO A 456 2.72 -23.80 1.80
CA PRO A 456 4.10 -23.48 1.43
C PRO A 456 4.97 -23.21 2.65
N ALA A 457 6.27 -23.40 2.46
CA ALA A 457 7.27 -23.19 3.49
C ALA A 457 8.55 -22.60 2.90
N TYR A 458 9.16 -21.68 3.62
CA TYR A 458 10.40 -21.03 3.20
C TYR A 458 11.43 -21.01 4.31
N ALA A 459 12.68 -21.30 3.96
CA ALA A 459 13.80 -21.20 4.87
C ALA A 459 14.68 -19.99 4.53
N ALA A 460 15.00 -19.19 5.53
CA ALA A 460 15.93 -18.07 5.43
C ALA A 460 17.29 -18.43 6.04
N TYR A 461 18.33 -17.98 5.34
CA TYR A 461 19.72 -18.14 5.73
C TYR A 461 20.41 -16.78 5.77
N GLU A 462 21.19 -16.55 6.82
CA GLU A 462 21.99 -15.33 7.00
C GLU A 462 23.40 -15.73 7.40
N ASN A 463 24.40 -15.07 6.81
CA ASN A 463 25.82 -15.31 7.13
C ASN A 463 26.24 -16.79 7.10
N GLY A 464 25.63 -17.59 6.23
CA GLY A 464 25.94 -19.01 6.11
C GLY A 464 25.24 -19.93 7.11
N ASN A 465 24.20 -19.46 7.82
CA ASN A 465 23.45 -20.25 8.79
C ASN A 465 21.95 -20.13 8.55
N PHE A 466 21.21 -21.21 8.79
CA PHE A 466 19.75 -21.18 8.86
C PHE A 466 19.28 -20.36 10.07
N VAL A 467 18.31 -19.46 9.88
CA VAL A 467 17.88 -18.50 10.91
C VAL A 467 16.38 -18.44 11.16
N ARG A 468 15.56 -18.54 10.10
CA ARG A 468 14.10 -18.39 10.19
C ARG A 468 13.37 -19.35 9.25
N LEU A 469 12.19 -19.80 9.66
CA LEU A 469 11.27 -20.59 8.84
C LEU A 469 9.93 -19.85 8.75
N ALA A 470 9.40 -19.76 7.54
CA ALA A 470 8.07 -19.26 7.25
C ALA A 470 7.17 -20.45 6.87
N LEU A 471 6.02 -20.58 7.52
CA LEU A 471 5.07 -21.67 7.33
C LEU A 471 3.67 -21.12 7.10
N PHE A 472 3.01 -21.53 6.03
CA PHE A 472 1.69 -21.03 5.64
C PHE A 472 0.61 -22.09 5.79
N ASN A 473 -0.62 -21.64 5.97
CA ASN A 473 -1.83 -22.44 5.84
C ASN A 473 -2.92 -21.62 5.13
N TYR A 474 -3.16 -21.93 3.86
CA TYR A 474 -4.18 -21.29 3.03
C TYR A 474 -5.61 -21.81 3.27
N MET A 475 -5.76 -22.90 4.03
CA MET A 475 -7.07 -23.52 4.23
C MET A 475 -7.93 -22.67 5.19
N ASP A 476 -9.20 -22.51 4.84
CA ASP A 476 -10.20 -21.86 5.68
C ASP A 476 -11.03 -22.90 6.42
N ASP A 477 -10.71 -23.16 7.69
CA ASP A 477 -11.39 -24.17 8.48
C ASP A 477 -11.64 -23.69 9.92
N PRO A 478 -12.82 -23.09 10.21
CA PRO A 478 -13.14 -22.58 11.53
C PRO A 478 -13.28 -23.69 12.60
N THR A 479 -13.25 -24.98 12.22
CA THR A 479 -13.28 -26.09 13.18
C THR A 479 -11.91 -26.41 13.77
N GLY A 480 -10.83 -25.90 13.17
CA GLY A 480 -9.45 -26.20 13.53
C GLY A 480 -8.98 -27.60 13.13
N ASN A 481 -9.78 -28.36 12.38
CA ASN A 481 -9.41 -29.70 11.92
C ASN A 481 -8.34 -29.66 10.83
N SER A 482 -8.19 -28.55 10.12
CA SER A 482 -7.16 -28.32 9.09
C SER A 482 -5.92 -27.58 9.63
N ASP A 483 -5.84 -27.36 10.95
CA ASP A 483 -4.57 -27.01 11.60
C ASP A 483 -3.57 -28.14 11.35
N TYR A 484 -2.34 -27.80 10.97
CA TYR A 484 -1.29 -28.80 10.81
C TYR A 484 -0.14 -28.62 11.81
N THR A 485 0.66 -29.68 11.95
CA THR A 485 1.93 -29.66 12.69
C THR A 485 3.10 -30.00 11.78
N ALA A 486 4.01 -29.05 11.56
CA ALA A 486 5.29 -29.31 10.90
C ALA A 486 6.30 -29.78 11.95
N THR A 487 6.84 -30.99 11.76
CA THR A 487 7.95 -31.50 12.57
C THR A 487 9.25 -31.11 11.90
N VAL A 488 9.88 -30.05 12.40
CA VAL A 488 11.09 -29.46 11.82
C VAL A 488 12.32 -30.06 12.48
N SER A 489 13.32 -30.41 11.68
CA SER A 489 14.66 -30.80 12.13
C SER A 489 15.70 -29.94 11.43
N VAL A 490 16.71 -29.49 12.15
CA VAL A 490 17.86 -28.75 11.59
C VAL A 490 19.08 -29.65 11.64
N GLY A 491 19.69 -29.88 10.48
CA GLY A 491 20.72 -30.88 10.30
C GLY A 491 20.20 -32.32 10.49
N GLY A 492 21.12 -33.24 10.78
CA GLY A 492 20.80 -34.65 11.03
C GLY A 492 20.93 -35.56 9.81
N SER A 493 20.53 -36.82 9.98
CA SER A 493 20.80 -37.87 8.99
C SER A 493 20.14 -37.65 7.62
N GLN A 494 19.01 -36.94 7.58
CA GLN A 494 18.31 -36.62 6.32
C GLN A 494 19.04 -35.56 5.49
N THR A 495 19.84 -34.69 6.14
CA THR A 495 20.64 -33.65 5.45
C THR A 495 22.11 -34.03 5.33
N GLY A 496 22.56 -35.09 6.01
CA GLY A 496 23.96 -35.51 6.06
C GLY A 496 24.83 -34.68 7.01
N GLU A 497 24.21 -33.90 7.90
CA GLU A 497 24.88 -32.99 8.83
C GLU A 497 24.73 -33.45 10.29
N GLY A 498 25.44 -32.81 11.22
CA GLY A 498 25.20 -33.01 12.65
C GLY A 498 23.82 -32.51 13.07
N PRO A 499 23.14 -33.14 14.04
CA PRO A 499 21.87 -32.64 14.57
C PRO A 499 22.11 -31.34 15.34
N VAL A 500 21.43 -30.26 14.97
CA VAL A 500 21.61 -28.93 15.58
C VAL A 500 20.29 -28.21 15.88
N THR A 501 19.16 -28.92 15.92
CA THR A 501 17.88 -28.33 16.37
C THR A 501 18.06 -27.73 17.78
N PRO A 502 17.70 -26.44 18.00
CA PRO A 502 17.86 -25.80 19.30
C PRO A 502 16.92 -26.40 20.35
N ALA A 503 17.13 -26.09 21.64
CA ALA A 503 16.25 -26.57 22.72
C ALA A 503 14.85 -25.96 22.69
N SER A 504 14.72 -24.77 22.12
CA SER A 504 13.45 -24.08 21.89
C SER A 504 13.56 -23.13 20.71
N VAL A 505 12.42 -22.77 20.15
CA VAL A 505 12.29 -21.72 19.13
C VAL A 505 11.25 -20.70 19.56
N GLN A 506 11.23 -19.55 18.89
CA GLN A 506 10.24 -18.49 19.10
C GLN A 506 9.32 -18.41 17.87
N VAL A 507 8.01 -18.28 18.08
CA VAL A 507 7.02 -18.29 16.99
C VAL A 507 6.10 -17.08 17.10
N LYS A 508 5.99 -16.31 16.02
CA LYS A 508 4.98 -15.26 15.83
C LYS A 508 3.99 -15.70 14.75
N TYR A 509 2.72 -15.34 14.96
CA TYR A 509 1.65 -15.74 14.05
C TYR A 509 0.96 -14.54 13.39
N LEU A 510 0.66 -14.69 12.10
CA LEU A 510 -0.27 -13.85 11.36
C LEU A 510 -1.59 -14.62 11.24
N LEU A 511 -2.65 -14.14 11.88
CA LEU A 511 -3.92 -14.88 12.04
C LEU A 511 -5.12 -14.00 11.72
N ALA A 512 -6.18 -14.63 11.22
CA ALA A 512 -7.53 -14.08 11.13
C ALA A 512 -8.57 -15.20 11.28
N PRO A 513 -9.84 -14.89 11.61
CA PRO A 513 -10.89 -15.90 11.74
C PRO A 513 -11.19 -16.71 10.46
N SER A 514 -10.90 -16.12 9.30
CA SER A 514 -11.15 -16.69 7.98
C SER A 514 -10.32 -15.94 6.92
N VAL A 515 -9.98 -16.60 5.81
CA VAL A 515 -9.34 -15.97 4.63
C VAL A 515 -10.21 -14.85 4.04
N ALA A 516 -11.53 -14.90 4.24
CA ALA A 516 -12.45 -13.84 3.80
C ALA A 516 -12.57 -12.68 4.83
N SER A 517 -11.84 -12.72 5.94
CA SER A 517 -11.92 -11.68 6.97
C SER A 517 -11.28 -10.39 6.51
N LYS A 518 -11.98 -9.26 6.66
CA LYS A 518 -11.42 -7.91 6.43
C LYS A 518 -10.91 -7.24 7.71
N SER A 519 -11.18 -7.86 8.85
CA SER A 519 -10.92 -7.36 10.19
C SER A 519 -10.47 -8.48 11.12
N ASN A 520 -10.12 -8.12 12.36
CA ASN A 520 -9.59 -9.06 13.36
C ASN A 520 -8.35 -9.82 12.89
N ILE A 521 -7.56 -9.17 12.04
CA ILE A 521 -6.26 -9.66 11.60
C ILE A 521 -5.24 -9.25 12.65
N THR A 522 -4.41 -10.21 13.05
CA THR A 522 -3.37 -9.97 14.04
C THR A 522 -2.02 -10.46 13.56
N TRP A 523 -0.98 -9.67 13.81
CA TRP A 523 0.42 -10.11 13.75
C TRP A 523 0.97 -10.13 15.17
N ALA A 524 1.43 -11.29 15.63
CA ALA A 524 1.92 -11.47 17.00
C ALA A 524 0.94 -10.91 18.06
N ASN A 525 -0.36 -11.17 17.90
CA ASN A 525 -1.44 -10.67 18.77
C ASN A 525 -1.65 -9.14 18.77
N GLN A 526 -1.06 -8.41 17.81
CA GLN A 526 -1.29 -6.99 17.59
C GLN A 526 -2.08 -6.73 16.30
N THR A 527 -2.85 -5.64 16.26
CA THR A 527 -3.71 -5.28 15.13
C THR A 527 -3.63 -3.79 14.83
N PHE A 528 -4.04 -3.37 13.64
CA PHE A 528 -4.24 -1.96 13.28
C PHE A 528 -5.67 -1.46 13.49
N GLY A 529 -6.57 -2.31 14.02
CA GLY A 529 -7.98 -2.00 14.19
C GLY A 529 -8.82 -2.33 12.95
N ASN A 530 -10.10 -1.98 12.98
CA ASN A 530 -11.02 -2.12 11.85
C ASN A 530 -10.97 -0.90 10.91
N TYR A 531 -11.92 -0.83 9.97
CA TYR A 531 -12.15 0.35 9.16
C TYR A 531 -12.24 1.61 10.02
N TYR A 532 -11.47 2.64 9.64
CA TYR A 532 -11.46 3.95 10.29
C TYR A 532 -10.97 3.98 11.75
N GLU A 533 -10.25 2.96 12.21
CA GLU A 533 -9.79 2.83 13.60
C GLU A 533 -8.26 2.91 13.76
N SER A 534 -7.51 3.15 12.67
CA SER A 534 -6.05 3.14 12.71
C SER A 534 -5.43 4.52 12.66
N ASP A 535 -4.53 4.79 13.61
CA ASP A 535 -3.57 5.89 13.54
C ASP A 535 -2.19 5.43 13.03
N GLY A 536 -2.11 4.23 12.46
CA GLY A 536 -0.89 3.63 11.94
C GLY A 536 -0.02 2.92 12.97
N ARG A 537 -0.35 2.93 14.27
CA ARG A 537 0.37 2.16 15.30
C ARG A 537 -0.24 0.78 15.50
N LEU A 538 0.60 -0.17 15.86
CA LEU A 538 0.15 -1.49 16.29
C LEU A 538 -0.53 -1.37 17.65
N GLN A 539 -1.72 -1.96 17.77
CA GLN A 539 -2.54 -1.97 18.98
C GLN A 539 -2.54 -3.38 19.58
N GLY A 540 -2.53 -3.46 20.90
CA GLY A 540 -2.46 -4.74 21.63
C GLY A 540 -1.07 -5.02 22.20
N THR A 541 -0.96 -6.15 22.90
CA THR A 541 0.31 -6.63 23.46
C THR A 541 0.88 -7.68 22.54
N GLU A 542 2.10 -7.45 22.09
CA GLU A 542 2.84 -8.42 21.30
C GLU A 542 2.99 -9.74 22.05
N TYR A 543 2.78 -10.83 21.33
CA TYR A 543 2.90 -12.20 21.84
C TYR A 543 3.76 -13.04 20.91
N THR A 544 4.84 -13.58 21.47
CA THR A 544 5.71 -14.57 20.84
C THR A 544 5.62 -15.87 21.62
N GLU A 545 5.24 -16.96 20.96
CA GLU A 545 5.14 -18.27 21.56
C GLU A 545 6.52 -18.93 21.67
N THR A 546 6.83 -19.52 22.82
CA THR A 546 8.01 -20.37 22.98
C THR A 546 7.62 -21.83 22.76
N VAL A 547 8.12 -22.45 21.70
CA VAL A 547 7.96 -23.88 21.45
C VAL A 547 9.20 -24.63 21.94
N GLN A 548 8.99 -25.62 22.81
CA GLN A 548 10.06 -26.50 23.28
C GLN A 548 10.34 -27.58 22.23
N CYS A 549 11.61 -27.78 21.89
CA CYS A 549 12.04 -28.79 20.94
C CYS A 549 12.66 -30.00 21.66
N ASP A 550 12.59 -31.18 21.04
CA ASP A 550 13.25 -32.38 21.53
C ASP A 550 14.64 -32.50 20.91
N THR A 551 15.66 -32.14 21.69
CA THR A 551 17.06 -32.21 21.26
C THR A 551 17.60 -33.64 21.16
N ASN A 552 16.97 -34.61 21.83
CA ASN A 552 17.35 -36.02 21.68
C ASN A 552 16.81 -36.59 20.36
N ALA A 553 15.58 -36.18 19.99
CA ALA A 553 14.97 -36.55 18.71
C ALA A 553 15.43 -35.66 17.53
N ASN A 554 16.13 -34.55 17.81
CA ASN A 554 16.48 -33.50 16.85
C ASN A 554 15.27 -32.86 16.16
N THR A 555 14.15 -32.69 16.86
CA THR A 555 12.90 -32.19 16.25
C THR A 555 12.27 -31.05 17.04
N CYS A 556 11.56 -30.17 16.33
CA CYS A 556 10.69 -29.16 16.90
C CYS A 556 9.33 -29.20 16.21
N GLN A 557 8.25 -29.24 16.99
CA GLN A 557 6.89 -29.39 16.47
C GLN A 557 6.20 -28.03 16.42
N ILE A 558 5.99 -27.50 15.22
CA ILE A 558 5.38 -26.18 15.01
C ILE A 558 3.95 -26.37 14.51
N LYS A 559 2.98 -25.86 15.27
CA LYS A 559 1.57 -25.88 14.87
C LYS A 559 1.24 -24.64 14.03
N VAL A 560 0.49 -24.80 12.95
CA VAL A 560 0.04 -23.69 12.10
C VAL A 560 -1.48 -23.73 11.94
N PRO A 561 -2.22 -22.74 12.49
CA PRO A 561 -3.68 -22.68 12.39
C PRO A 561 -4.19 -22.53 10.95
N ALA A 562 -5.43 -22.95 10.70
CA ALA A 562 -6.15 -22.78 9.43
C ALA A 562 -7.24 -21.68 9.53
N PRO A 563 -7.15 -20.56 8.80
CA PRO A 563 -5.99 -20.11 8.03
C PRO A 563 -4.94 -19.48 8.93
N GLY A 564 -3.72 -19.34 8.43
CA GLY A 564 -2.68 -18.67 9.20
C GLY A 564 -1.30 -18.74 8.60
N PHE A 565 -0.39 -18.03 9.24
CA PHE A 565 1.03 -18.08 8.96
C PHE A 565 1.81 -18.07 10.27
N ALA A 566 2.89 -18.84 10.32
CA ALA A 566 3.83 -18.89 11.43
C ALA A 566 5.24 -18.53 10.95
N MET A 567 5.84 -17.53 11.60
CA MET A 567 7.27 -17.28 11.48
C MET A 567 7.98 -17.84 12.70
N VAL A 568 8.95 -18.70 12.45
CA VAL A 568 9.73 -19.40 13.48
C VAL A 568 11.15 -18.87 13.47
N PHE A 569 11.63 -18.40 14.62
CA PHE A 569 12.99 -17.94 14.83
C PHE A 569 13.80 -19.04 15.53
N PHE A 570 14.90 -19.46 14.92
CA PHE A 570 15.77 -20.53 15.43
C PHE A 570 16.95 -20.02 16.27
N SER A 571 17.08 -18.71 16.44
CA SER A 571 18.06 -18.08 17.34
C SER A 571 17.54 -16.77 17.92
N ASP A 572 18.04 -16.40 19.09
CA ASP A 572 17.74 -15.10 19.71
C ASP A 572 18.23 -13.94 18.84
N THR A 573 19.35 -14.11 18.14
CA THR A 573 19.87 -13.14 17.17
C THR A 573 18.85 -12.88 16.08
N ALA A 574 18.32 -13.94 15.45
CA ALA A 574 17.30 -13.81 14.40
C ALA A 574 16.03 -13.12 14.90
N LEU A 575 15.61 -13.36 16.15
CA LEU A 575 14.49 -12.63 16.73
C LEU A 575 14.84 -11.15 16.96
N SER A 576 15.99 -10.86 17.56
CA SER A 576 16.40 -9.49 17.90
C SER A 576 16.64 -8.59 16.69
N GLU A 577 17.22 -9.12 15.61
CA GLU A 577 17.46 -8.41 14.35
C GLU A 577 16.18 -8.11 13.55
N SER A 578 15.08 -8.76 13.92
CA SER A 578 13.78 -8.62 13.29
C SER A 578 12.86 -7.66 14.05
N ASP A 579 13.24 -7.14 15.21
CA ASP A 579 12.35 -6.34 16.07
C ASP A 579 13.05 -5.14 16.71
N ASP A 580 14.01 -4.51 16.00
CA ASP A 580 14.88 -3.44 16.49
C ASP A 580 15.43 -3.66 17.92
N ASN A 581 15.81 -4.89 18.25
CA ASN A 581 16.23 -5.28 19.61
C ASN A 581 15.21 -4.94 20.72
N GLY A 582 13.91 -4.93 20.41
CA GLY A 582 12.83 -4.56 21.31
C GLY A 582 12.76 -3.06 21.61
N ALA A 583 13.27 -2.21 20.71
CA ALA A 583 13.15 -0.76 20.85
C ALA A 583 11.68 -0.34 20.89
N ALA A 584 11.38 0.67 21.71
CA ALA A 584 10.04 1.22 21.76
C ALA A 584 9.70 1.87 20.42
N GLN A 585 8.54 1.50 19.86
CA GLN A 585 8.04 2.07 18.62
C GLN A 585 8.11 3.60 18.64
N GLN A 586 8.73 4.18 17.61
CA GLN A 586 8.76 5.63 17.46
C GLN A 586 7.34 6.16 17.25
N THR A 587 6.99 7.20 18.01
CA THR A 587 5.71 7.89 17.85
C THR A 587 5.94 9.32 17.37
N PHE A 588 5.04 9.80 16.52
CA PHE A 588 5.09 11.16 15.97
C PHE A 588 3.97 12.01 16.54
N ALA A 589 4.30 13.21 17.00
CA ALA A 589 3.32 14.19 17.45
C ALA A 589 2.90 15.10 16.29
N THR A 590 1.67 15.61 16.33
CA THR A 590 1.19 16.65 15.41
C THR A 590 0.50 17.77 16.17
N THR A 591 0.68 19.00 15.70
CA THR A 591 -0.06 20.19 16.16
C THR A 591 -1.36 20.38 15.37
N VAL A 592 -1.54 19.64 14.27
CA VAL A 592 -2.76 19.63 13.46
C VAL A 592 -3.66 18.54 14.01
N GLN A 593 -4.70 18.95 14.75
CA GLN A 593 -5.75 18.06 15.21
C GLN A 593 -6.97 18.21 14.33
N THR A 594 -7.61 17.09 14.04
CA THR A 594 -9.00 17.06 13.59
C THR A 594 -9.86 17.69 14.68
N GLN A 595 -10.89 18.47 14.32
CA GLN A 595 -11.75 19.11 15.32
C GLN A 595 -12.43 18.03 16.18
N THR A 596 -11.95 17.84 17.41
CA THR A 596 -12.48 16.86 18.38
C THR A 596 -13.76 17.33 19.08
N ILE A 597 -14.32 18.47 18.66
CA ILE A 597 -15.48 19.09 19.32
C ILE A 597 -16.76 18.44 18.80
N ASN A 598 -17.37 17.58 19.62
CA ASN A 598 -18.69 16.91 19.49
C ASN A 598 -18.75 15.52 18.83
N THR A 599 -17.67 14.74 18.79
CA THR A 599 -17.75 13.33 18.37
C THR A 599 -18.06 12.42 19.56
N VAL A 600 -19.34 12.09 19.76
CA VAL A 600 -19.72 10.92 20.57
C VAL A 600 -19.80 9.74 19.62
N THR A 601 -18.86 8.80 19.74
CA THR A 601 -18.91 7.51 19.04
C THR A 601 -19.94 6.60 19.70
N PHE A 602 -20.95 6.19 18.94
CA PHE A 602 -21.91 5.15 19.34
C PHE A 602 -21.56 3.87 18.60
N ALA A 603 -21.63 2.71 19.26
CA ALA A 603 -21.51 1.46 18.54
C ALA A 603 -22.69 1.33 17.55
N PRO A 604 -22.48 0.83 16.31
CA PRO A 604 -23.54 0.66 15.32
C PRO A 604 -24.76 -0.11 15.87
N ASP A 605 -24.50 -1.10 16.75
CA ASP A 605 -25.53 -1.90 17.42
C ASP A 605 -26.42 -1.07 18.37
N THR A 606 -25.88 0.00 18.94
CA THR A 606 -26.62 0.94 19.79
C THR A 606 -27.55 1.82 18.96
N LEU A 607 -27.22 2.07 17.70
CA LEU A 607 -28.10 2.76 16.74
C LEU A 607 -29.16 1.79 16.16
N ALA A 608 -28.78 0.54 15.89
CA ALA A 608 -29.65 -0.48 15.32
C ALA A 608 -30.79 -0.90 16.27
N THR A 609 -30.58 -0.80 17.59
CA THR A 609 -31.60 -1.05 18.63
C THR A 609 -32.30 0.23 19.11
N SER A 610 -31.88 1.40 18.62
CA SER A 610 -32.50 2.68 18.94
C SER A 610 -33.81 2.82 18.16
N ASN A 611 -34.90 2.39 18.78
CA ASN A 611 -36.25 2.70 18.30
C ASN A 611 -36.46 4.21 18.41
N GLY A 612 -36.15 4.94 17.33
CA GLY A 612 -36.39 6.37 17.19
C GLY A 612 -37.84 6.70 17.55
N GLY A 613 -38.06 7.19 18.77
CA GLY A 613 -39.39 7.27 19.35
C GLY A 613 -39.52 8.30 20.47
N ARG A 614 -39.98 9.49 20.08
CA ARG A 614 -40.87 10.41 20.83
C ARG A 614 -40.42 10.87 22.23
N ASP A 615 -39.60 11.93 22.28
CA ASP A 615 -39.87 13.07 23.20
C ASP A 615 -39.02 14.34 22.93
N ARG A 616 -39.07 14.92 21.72
CA ARG A 616 -38.43 16.24 21.47
C ARG A 616 -39.32 17.20 20.68
N ALA A 617 -40.57 17.34 21.11
CA ALA A 617 -41.38 18.49 20.75
C ALA A 617 -41.14 19.64 21.75
N SER A 618 -39.91 20.20 21.83
CA SER A 618 -39.62 21.47 22.55
C SER A 618 -38.17 21.98 22.45
N TYR A 619 -37.18 21.17 22.10
CA TYR A 619 -35.78 21.60 22.09
C TYR A 619 -35.16 21.49 20.70
N ARG A 620 -34.95 22.65 20.04
CA ARG A 620 -34.03 22.77 18.91
C ARG A 620 -32.59 22.61 19.42
N GLY A 621 -32.10 21.38 19.43
CA GLY A 621 -30.67 21.10 19.62
C GLY A 621 -29.91 21.52 18.36
N SER A 622 -29.35 22.71 18.37
CA SER A 622 -28.35 23.14 17.39
C SER A 622 -26.97 22.66 17.88
N THR A 623 -26.31 21.83 17.08
CA THR A 623 -24.89 21.47 17.25
C THR A 623 -24.11 21.99 16.05
N SER A 624 -23.92 23.31 15.98
CA SER A 624 -22.80 23.92 15.27
C SER A 624 -22.65 25.39 15.71
N PRO A 625 -21.47 25.85 16.14
CA PRO A 625 -21.18 27.26 16.24
C PRO A 625 -20.41 27.67 14.98
N GLN A 626 -21.03 27.63 13.81
CA GLN A 626 -20.49 28.30 12.61
C GLN A 626 -21.53 28.45 11.50
N SER A 627 -22.54 29.30 11.76
CA SER A 627 -23.26 30.08 10.73
C SER A 627 -24.22 31.04 11.43
N GLY A 628 -23.68 32.17 11.88
CA GLY A 628 -24.44 33.21 12.57
C GLY A 628 -24.07 34.61 12.09
N ALA A 629 -23.91 34.81 10.77
CA ALA A 629 -23.98 36.17 10.23
C ALA A 629 -25.44 36.65 10.34
N ALA A 630 -25.66 37.57 11.28
CA ALA A 630 -26.78 38.51 11.37
C ALA A 630 -28.20 38.00 11.03
N ARG A 631 -28.95 37.58 12.05
CA ARG A 631 -30.37 37.94 12.15
C ARG A 631 -30.56 38.87 13.33
N MET A 632 -30.51 40.18 13.06
CA MET A 632 -31.20 41.17 13.86
C MET A 632 -32.68 40.74 13.96
N VAL A 633 -33.09 40.27 15.14
CA VAL A 633 -34.52 40.17 15.47
C VAL A 633 -34.91 41.51 16.09
N PRO A 634 -35.78 42.31 15.44
CA PRO A 634 -36.29 43.55 16.00
C PRO A 634 -37.29 43.21 17.11
N GLY A 635 -36.79 43.03 18.34
CA GLY A 635 -37.65 42.62 19.44
C GLY A 635 -37.07 42.76 20.85
N ALA A 636 -35.79 43.16 20.98
CA ALA A 636 -35.14 43.30 22.29
C ALA A 636 -34.75 44.76 22.63
N VAL A 637 -35.14 45.74 21.81
CA VAL A 637 -35.01 47.18 22.10
C VAL A 637 -36.34 47.80 22.58
N ALA A 638 -37.46 47.08 22.47
CA ALA A 638 -38.79 47.59 22.85
C ALA A 638 -39.21 47.31 24.32
N VAL A 639 -38.44 46.52 25.08
CA VAL A 639 -38.80 46.18 26.48
C VAL A 639 -37.86 46.83 27.51
N LEU A 640 -36.69 47.33 27.09
CA LEU A 640 -35.82 48.17 27.93
C LEU A 640 -36.06 49.68 27.75
N ALA A 641 -36.86 50.09 26.75
CA ALA A 641 -37.34 51.46 26.59
C ALA A 641 -38.65 51.76 27.35
N ALA A 642 -39.31 50.74 27.94
CA ALA A 642 -40.55 50.89 28.70
C ALA A 642 -40.36 50.88 30.23
N ALA A 643 -39.15 50.61 30.74
CA ALA A 643 -38.84 50.58 32.18
C ALA A 643 -37.93 51.73 32.66
N MET A 644 -37.45 52.60 31.76
CA MET A 644 -36.75 53.85 32.11
C MET A 644 -37.48 55.11 31.64
N GLY A 645 -38.78 55.00 31.35
CA GLY A 645 -39.68 56.12 31.02
C GLY A 645 -40.60 56.55 32.16
N ALA A 646 -40.35 56.09 33.39
CA ALA A 646 -41.22 56.33 34.55
C ALA A 646 -40.51 57.05 35.72
N LEU A 647 -39.45 57.83 35.46
CA LEU A 647 -38.74 58.56 36.52
C LEU A 647 -38.24 59.97 36.16
N PHE A 648 -38.71 60.58 35.06
CA PHE A 648 -38.44 62.00 34.79
C PHE A 648 -39.64 62.69 34.14
N LEU A 649 -40.70 62.94 34.91
CA LEU A 649 -41.71 63.96 34.61
C LEU A 649 -42.55 64.33 35.85
N VAL A 650 -41.91 64.79 36.94
CA VAL A 650 -42.52 65.79 37.86
C VAL A 650 -41.38 66.59 38.50
N GLY A 651 -41.36 67.91 38.28
CA GLY A 651 -40.49 68.83 39.02
C GLY A 651 -39.93 69.99 38.19
N ARG A 652 -40.81 70.84 37.64
CA ARG A 652 -40.46 72.19 37.19
C ARG A 652 -40.56 73.16 38.39
N ALA A 653 -39.64 74.13 38.39
CA ALA A 653 -39.76 75.48 38.97
C ALA A 653 -39.42 75.68 40.47
N LEU A 654 -38.46 76.62 40.64
CA LEU A 654 -37.92 77.27 41.84
C LEU A 654 -36.94 76.47 42.70
#